data_AF-A0A9P7N4G5-F1
#
_entry.id   AF-A0A9P7N4G5-F1
#
_cell.length_a   1.000
_cell.length_b   1.000
_cell.length_c   1.000
_cell.angle_alpha   90.00
_cell.angle_beta   90.00
_cell.angle_gamma   90.00
#
_symmetry.space_group_name_H-M   'P 1'
#
loop_
_entity.id
_entity.type
_entity.pdbx_description
1 polymer ?
#
loop_
_entity_poly.entity_id
_entity_poly.type
_entity_poly.pdbx_seq_one_letter_code
_entity_poly.pdbx_strand_id
1 'polypeptide(L)'
;MTIPQDFIYQRYEDKSTYTILTSDLVLTADLIDPTKDCVIYADVLTLNESRGKLVFPGRNLTICCRSLEPNGVAISTRPPDSQKAAPAPKPRTSDDPAVNKGNPDGQHADPITSADFGGSGGNVTILAGSVEKPLTINSSGGKGRDGQKGGDAGKGADGANGTDDEEKRQGHFGRPDGKYPGSAGRNGQAGGNGGNGGKPGQGGNAGTITVSTIVDPPSVSSTAAGGPAGQPGAGGSGAAGGKGGIGGRLGEWQEVWHGHNNVTQEFVYIGRYSNGTDGAAGRAGQVVQGQDGTSAAVKVQKMASVQATIAANAQLFAQLQLMMQVVKIHYLDRDFERAKNILAWVFGLTTGRSGGGGAYAKKWDGLHQQAATYLSRLARGLDYFGNAANFLPLASFSLYSSSVTPMLVLGGTVQTVFDTYTRYLKDQTSGYDDFSNAYAAGARAIDTYKKTIADATEQRAKLWDECLALESQVAEARENMLRADQTFRYAVEARRRCLRFAAIVDLITALTGFPADIIDGVKQAKEAAWFGAAGSLAGGLPGNLVGLGKTINVLSSDFSDAQEQWDRTTAALEADGADSAKLAGDLDAINREMAEYMDMPEARAYNAAVRAYVGLCQARNMKIMECSKLDEDVLGLEAKIDQTQTQMDELKSTESGKLDPTLAPYRTFLLGLYNNYKDSLLDQLFFETTAFRYRTLKDFGQIIQSGNTLAELSVMQGQILQAVIDHQNGVGAIEQPFQSLVTRPFQSATAESVLNFLNGPGGDLVFRLPFGEASFQGLAQIQLTKFAVSLPGVQFAPSLSSSSSEPRKVYVSLRCHGDCSVVDPKSATNIFRFTHNPIMATYQYEVVKGDDGRDEEKYLAGGALVDTGDGNEQKSISLSPFCTWTMSLPAKFNVGVDLSQVSDVILSFGGKGLPASWTKYDYHAMMI
;
A
#
# COMPACT_ATOMS: atom_id res chain seq x y z
N MET A 1 -7.62 8.68 -16.11
CA MET A 1 -8.27 9.84 -15.46
C MET A 1 -7.71 9.92 -14.05
N THR A 2 -7.22 11.08 -13.63
CA THR A 2 -6.39 11.26 -12.43
C THR A 2 -7.23 11.35 -11.16
N ILE A 3 -6.84 10.61 -10.12
CA ILE A 3 -7.16 10.97 -8.72
C ILE A 3 -6.98 12.49 -8.61
N PRO A 4 -7.91 13.26 -8.02
CA PRO A 4 -7.72 14.70 -7.91
C PRO A 4 -6.34 14.96 -7.31
N GLN A 5 -5.55 15.82 -7.97
CA GLN A 5 -4.14 16.04 -7.66
C GLN A 5 -3.92 16.34 -6.16
N ASP A 6 -4.91 16.98 -5.54
CA ASP A 6 -4.98 17.36 -4.13
C ASP A 6 -5.06 16.15 -3.16
N PHE A 7 -5.38 14.94 -3.64
CA PHE A 7 -5.42 13.72 -2.81
C PHE A 7 -4.16 12.89 -2.89
N ILE A 8 -3.50 12.87 -4.06
CA ILE A 8 -2.17 12.29 -4.17
C ILE A 8 -1.17 13.19 -3.45
N TYR A 9 -1.35 14.51 -3.41
CA TYR A 9 -0.41 15.43 -2.77
C TYR A 9 -1.03 16.17 -1.59
N GLN A 10 -0.50 15.96 -0.39
CA GLN A 10 -0.92 16.70 0.80
C GLN A 10 0.27 17.40 1.43
N ARG A 11 0.13 18.70 1.71
CA ARG A 11 1.15 19.51 2.40
C ARG A 11 0.57 20.07 3.71
N TYR A 12 1.25 19.75 4.81
CA TYR A 12 0.95 20.26 6.15
C TYR A 12 2.03 21.25 6.54
N GLU A 13 1.65 22.32 7.19
CA GLU A 13 2.61 23.28 7.73
C GLU A 13 2.30 23.58 9.19
N ASP A 14 3.31 23.42 10.04
CA ASP A 14 3.34 24.00 11.37
C ASP A 14 4.33 25.19 11.39
N LYS A 15 4.61 25.73 12.59
CA LYS A 15 5.51 26.88 12.76
C LYS A 15 6.97 26.60 12.39
N SER A 16 7.40 25.35 12.45
CA SER A 16 8.81 24.92 12.33
C SER A 16 9.05 23.87 11.25
N THR A 17 8.01 23.17 10.80
CA THR A 17 8.08 22.00 9.92
C THR A 17 6.99 22.09 8.87
N TYR A 18 7.27 21.56 7.68
CA TYR A 18 6.24 21.18 6.72
C TYR A 18 6.38 19.70 6.34
N THR A 19 5.24 19.04 6.20
CA THR A 19 5.16 17.61 5.85
C THR A 19 4.46 17.45 4.50
N ILE A 20 5.05 16.66 3.60
CA ILE A 20 4.43 16.26 2.33
C ILE A 20 4.06 14.78 2.43
N LEU A 21 2.79 14.44 2.16
CA LEU A 21 2.32 13.06 2.01
C LEU A 21 1.89 12.85 0.56
N THR A 22 2.41 11.82 -0.09
CA THR A 22 2.01 11.51 -1.47
C THR A 22 2.25 10.06 -1.89
N SER A 23 1.68 9.68 -3.04
CA SER A 23 2.09 8.48 -3.77
C SER A 23 3.37 8.76 -4.54
N ASP A 24 3.31 9.60 -5.56
CA ASP A 24 4.48 9.94 -6.38
C ASP A 24 4.81 11.43 -6.22
N LEU A 25 6.09 11.75 -6.04
CA LEU A 25 6.55 13.13 -5.93
C LEU A 25 7.74 13.38 -6.82
N VAL A 26 7.65 14.42 -7.65
CA VAL A 26 8.83 15.05 -8.25
C VAL A 26 9.22 16.25 -7.38
N LEU A 27 10.23 16.06 -6.52
CA LEU A 27 10.69 17.11 -5.61
C LEU A 27 11.56 18.12 -6.37
N THR A 28 11.07 19.35 -6.38
CA THR A 28 11.68 20.52 -7.04
C THR A 28 11.84 21.65 -6.03
N ALA A 29 12.74 22.60 -6.31
CA ALA A 29 13.10 23.65 -5.35
C ALA A 29 11.93 24.57 -4.94
N ASP A 30 10.93 24.75 -5.80
CA ASP A 30 9.71 25.53 -5.52
C ASP A 30 8.79 24.87 -4.49
N LEU A 31 8.97 23.58 -4.21
CA LEU A 31 8.24 22.87 -3.15
C LEU A 31 8.92 23.02 -1.78
N ILE A 32 10.11 23.63 -1.71
CA ILE A 32 10.90 23.75 -0.49
C ILE A 32 10.62 25.07 0.23
N ASP A 33 10.26 25.01 1.51
CA ASP A 33 10.32 26.16 2.41
C ASP A 33 11.70 26.18 3.09
N PRO A 34 12.60 27.12 2.75
CA PRO A 34 13.96 27.14 3.28
C PRO A 34 14.01 27.51 4.78
N THR A 35 12.89 27.95 5.36
CA THR A 35 12.83 28.40 6.77
C THR A 35 12.40 27.31 7.74
N LYS A 36 11.91 26.17 7.23
CA LYS A 36 11.30 25.09 8.01
C LYS A 36 11.98 23.75 7.76
N ASP A 37 11.86 22.86 8.72
CA ASP A 37 12.21 21.45 8.57
C ASP A 37 11.23 20.79 7.58
N CYS A 38 11.70 19.79 6.85
CA CYS A 38 10.92 19.09 5.83
C CYS A 38 10.79 17.61 6.16
N VAL A 39 9.56 17.10 6.11
CA VAL A 39 9.26 15.67 6.20
C VAL A 39 8.51 15.24 4.94
N ILE A 40 8.95 14.19 4.27
CA ILE A 40 8.34 13.67 3.05
C ILE A 40 8.02 12.20 3.25
N TYR A 41 6.76 11.83 3.04
CA TYR A 41 6.31 10.46 2.91
C TYR A 41 5.79 10.26 1.48
N ALA A 42 6.42 9.35 0.73
CA ALA A 42 6.06 9.06 -0.66
C ALA A 42 6.10 7.54 -0.92
N ASP A 43 5.42 7.04 -1.95
CA ASP A 43 5.75 5.73 -2.55
C ASP A 43 7.02 5.87 -3.40
N VAL A 44 6.98 6.73 -4.43
CA VAL A 44 8.15 7.08 -5.26
C VAL A 44 8.49 8.55 -5.10
N LEU A 45 9.76 8.82 -4.81
CA LEU A 45 10.31 10.17 -4.73
C LEU A 45 11.38 10.36 -5.81
N THR A 46 11.12 11.23 -6.76
CA THR A 46 12.06 11.63 -7.80
C THR A 46 12.64 13.00 -7.47
N LEU A 47 13.97 13.10 -7.38
CA LEU A 47 14.65 14.39 -7.18
C LEU A 47 14.88 15.08 -8.53
N ASN A 48 14.64 16.39 -8.59
CA ASN A 48 14.74 17.15 -9.83
C ASN A 48 15.24 18.59 -9.61
N GLU A 49 16.37 18.93 -10.22
CA GLU A 49 17.00 20.27 -10.13
C GLU A 49 16.57 21.25 -11.24
N SER A 50 15.64 20.87 -12.13
CA SER A 50 15.19 21.72 -13.25
C SER A 50 14.62 23.08 -12.82
N ARG A 51 14.12 23.18 -11.58
CA ARG A 51 13.60 24.41 -10.97
C ARG A 51 14.51 25.03 -9.92
N GLY A 52 15.75 24.53 -9.80
CA GLY A 52 16.74 25.00 -8.83
C GLY A 52 17.31 23.87 -7.96
N LYS A 53 18.35 24.20 -7.18
CA LYS A 53 19.03 23.25 -6.29
C LYS A 53 18.15 22.90 -5.09
N LEU A 54 18.19 21.64 -4.65
CA LEU A 54 17.45 21.17 -3.48
C LEU A 54 18.22 21.52 -2.18
N VAL A 55 18.01 22.73 -1.68
CA VAL A 55 18.73 23.29 -0.51
C VAL A 55 17.78 23.57 0.65
N PHE A 56 18.14 23.08 1.84
CA PHE A 56 17.42 23.18 3.11
C PHE A 56 18.31 23.85 4.17
N PRO A 57 18.57 25.16 4.07
CA PRO A 57 19.68 25.81 4.76
C PRO A 57 19.55 25.76 6.29
N GLY A 58 20.33 24.89 6.92
CA GLY A 58 20.30 24.65 8.37
C GLY A 58 19.03 23.96 8.88
N ARG A 59 18.25 23.35 7.98
CA ARG A 59 16.97 22.68 8.29
C ARG A 59 17.06 21.17 8.11
N ASN A 60 16.30 20.46 8.93
CA ASN A 60 16.27 19.01 8.90
C ASN A 60 15.43 18.51 7.72
N LEU A 61 15.85 17.41 7.10
CA LEU A 61 15.12 16.71 6.06
C LEU A 61 14.92 15.25 6.47
N THR A 62 13.67 14.82 6.47
CA THR A 62 13.29 13.41 6.65
C THR A 62 12.55 12.92 5.41
N ILE A 63 13.04 11.85 4.79
CA ILE A 63 12.40 11.19 3.64
C ILE A 63 12.05 9.77 4.05
N CYS A 64 10.81 9.36 3.83
CA CYS A 64 10.33 7.99 3.93
C CYS A 64 9.68 7.61 2.61
N CYS A 65 10.26 6.67 1.87
CA CYS A 65 9.68 6.22 0.60
C CYS A 65 9.94 4.76 0.27
N ARG A 66 9.17 4.15 -0.64
CA ARG A 66 9.51 2.82 -1.16
C ARG A 66 10.66 2.92 -2.14
N SER A 67 10.64 3.88 -3.06
CA SER A 67 11.71 4.08 -4.04
C SER A 67 12.14 5.55 -4.10
N LEU A 68 13.44 5.78 -3.96
CA LEU A 68 14.07 7.08 -4.16
C LEU A 68 14.84 7.07 -5.48
N GLU A 69 14.56 8.05 -6.32
CA GLU A 69 15.21 8.28 -7.61
C GLU A 69 15.98 9.60 -7.59
N PRO A 70 17.29 9.59 -7.25
CA PRO A 70 18.06 10.81 -7.12
C PRO A 70 18.33 11.54 -8.43
N ASN A 71 18.32 10.86 -9.58
CA ASN A 71 18.64 11.44 -10.89
C ASN A 71 19.92 12.31 -10.95
N GLY A 72 20.93 11.97 -10.13
CA GLY A 72 22.20 12.72 -10.04
C GLY A 72 22.11 14.05 -9.30
N VAL A 73 20.97 14.35 -8.68
CA VAL A 73 20.71 15.57 -7.89
C VAL A 73 21.36 15.47 -6.51
N ALA A 74 21.83 16.61 -6.00
CA ALA A 74 22.40 16.72 -4.66
C ALA A 74 21.40 17.36 -3.68
N ILE A 75 21.29 16.78 -2.48
CA ILE A 75 20.56 17.37 -1.35
C ILE A 75 21.57 18.12 -0.48
N SER A 76 21.29 19.38 -0.14
CA SER A 76 22.15 20.17 0.76
C SER A 76 21.37 20.79 1.90
N THR A 77 21.70 20.44 3.15
CA THR A 77 21.22 21.14 4.34
C THR A 77 22.21 22.16 4.89
N ARG A 78 23.36 22.37 4.20
CA ARG A 78 24.37 23.35 4.57
C ARG A 78 23.75 24.77 4.62
N PRO A 79 23.85 25.50 5.74
CA PRO A 79 23.40 26.88 5.82
C PRO A 79 24.36 27.81 5.06
N PRO A 80 23.91 29.02 4.71
CA PRO A 80 24.81 30.05 4.22
C PRO A 80 25.89 30.37 5.25
N ASP A 81 27.06 30.77 4.78
CA ASP A 81 28.13 31.30 5.63
C ASP A 81 27.68 32.61 6.30
N SER A 82 28.34 33.02 7.39
CA SER A 82 27.99 34.27 8.07
C SER A 82 28.02 35.46 7.10
N GLN A 83 26.89 36.13 6.94
CA GLN A 83 26.74 37.26 5.99
C GLN A 83 27.34 38.57 6.51
N LYS A 84 27.79 38.62 7.77
CA LYS A 84 28.40 39.83 8.33
C LYS A 84 29.82 39.98 7.77
N ALA A 85 30.06 41.06 7.03
CA ALA A 85 31.42 41.42 6.61
C ALA A 85 32.35 41.56 7.82
N ALA A 86 33.65 41.30 7.65
CA ALA A 86 34.63 41.51 8.71
C ALA A 86 34.52 42.96 9.26
N PRO A 87 34.52 43.18 10.59
CA PRO A 87 34.49 44.53 11.13
C PRO A 87 35.71 45.33 10.65
N ALA A 88 35.54 46.63 10.44
CA ALA A 88 36.65 47.52 10.12
C ALA A 88 37.74 47.42 11.22
N PRO A 89 39.04 47.50 10.88
CA PRO A 89 40.12 47.52 11.87
C PRO A 89 39.88 48.59 12.94
N LYS A 90 40.29 48.31 14.18
CA LYS A 90 40.28 49.33 15.22
C LYS A 90 41.25 50.47 14.85
N PRO A 91 40.90 51.73 15.15
CA PRO A 91 41.76 52.86 14.85
C PRO A 91 43.05 52.76 15.66
N ARG A 92 44.14 53.24 15.06
CA ARG A 92 45.42 53.42 15.75
C ARG A 92 45.27 54.46 16.87
N THR A 93 45.89 54.21 18.02
CA THR A 93 45.96 55.16 19.14
C THR A 93 46.89 56.33 18.81
N SER A 94 46.49 57.56 19.17
CA SER A 94 47.27 58.78 18.90
C SER A 94 48.63 58.74 19.62
N ASP A 95 49.66 59.25 18.94
CA ASP A 95 50.99 59.47 19.52
C ASP A 95 51.00 60.66 20.51
N ASP A 96 49.97 61.51 20.50
CA ASP A 96 49.85 62.65 21.42
C ASP A 96 49.34 62.19 22.81
N PRO A 97 50.16 62.34 23.87
CA PRO A 97 49.78 61.97 25.23
C PRO A 97 48.55 62.71 25.77
N ALA A 98 48.28 63.93 25.28
CA ALA A 98 47.09 64.70 25.66
C ALA A 98 45.81 64.10 25.06
N VAL A 99 45.91 63.51 23.87
CA VAL A 99 44.79 62.86 23.16
C VAL A 99 44.55 61.45 23.71
N ASN A 100 45.62 60.71 24.00
CA ASN A 100 45.53 59.33 24.51
C ASN A 100 45.40 59.24 26.05
N LYS A 101 45.34 60.39 26.75
CA LYS A 101 45.23 60.51 28.22
C LYS A 101 46.34 59.75 28.98
N GLY A 102 47.52 59.67 28.38
CA GLY A 102 48.67 58.94 28.91
C GLY A 102 48.61 57.41 28.73
N ASN A 103 47.63 56.88 27.98
CA ASN A 103 47.60 55.46 27.60
C ASN A 103 47.85 55.29 26.10
N PRO A 104 49.09 54.98 25.69
CA PRO A 104 49.42 54.79 24.28
C PRO A 104 48.95 53.44 23.72
N ASP A 105 48.34 52.55 24.50
CA ASP A 105 47.95 51.22 24.05
C ASP A 105 46.89 51.26 22.93
N GLY A 106 47.02 50.35 21.97
CA GLY A 106 46.09 50.13 20.88
C GLY A 106 44.76 49.55 21.38
N GLN A 107 43.66 49.90 20.71
CA GLN A 107 42.34 49.39 21.09
C GLN A 107 42.21 47.89 20.77
N HIS A 108 41.78 47.11 21.75
CA HIS A 108 41.38 45.72 21.52
C HIS A 108 40.18 45.65 20.57
N ALA A 109 40.14 44.58 19.78
CA ALA A 109 38.98 44.25 18.97
C ALA A 109 37.71 44.04 19.82
N ASP A 110 36.56 44.26 19.18
CA ASP A 110 35.25 44.08 19.81
C ASP A 110 34.96 42.59 20.11
N PRO A 111 34.19 42.31 21.18
CA PRO A 111 33.77 40.95 21.48
C PRO A 111 32.84 40.40 20.40
N ILE A 112 32.95 39.09 20.12
CA ILE A 112 32.04 38.40 19.21
C ILE A 112 30.73 38.03 19.89
N THR A 113 29.68 37.92 19.08
CA THR A 113 28.35 37.46 19.48
C THR A 113 27.99 36.16 18.78
N SER A 114 26.95 35.46 19.24
CA SER A 114 26.43 34.25 18.57
C SER A 114 26.01 34.50 17.12
N ALA A 115 25.64 35.73 16.77
CA ALA A 115 25.31 36.13 15.40
C ALA A 115 26.54 36.24 14.47
N ASP A 116 27.76 36.06 14.99
CA ASP A 116 28.99 36.00 14.20
C ASP A 116 29.43 34.55 13.92
N PHE A 117 28.73 33.56 14.48
CA PHE A 117 29.03 32.14 14.26
C PHE A 117 28.44 31.65 12.95
N GLY A 118 29.04 30.61 12.37
CA GLY A 118 28.48 29.90 11.24
C GLY A 118 27.23 29.12 11.67
N GLY A 119 26.22 29.06 10.81
CA GLY A 119 25.03 28.25 11.07
C GLY A 119 25.36 26.75 11.11
N SER A 120 24.64 25.98 11.90
CA SER A 120 24.76 24.51 11.90
C SER A 120 24.07 23.88 10.67
N GLY A 121 24.66 22.81 10.13
CA GLY A 121 24.02 21.95 9.14
C GLY A 121 22.79 21.24 9.70
N GLY A 122 21.75 21.07 8.88
CA GLY A 122 20.55 20.33 9.26
C GLY A 122 20.70 18.83 9.08
N ASN A 123 20.05 18.01 9.90
CA ASN A 123 20.14 16.55 9.81
C ASN A 123 19.40 16.02 8.57
N VAL A 124 19.94 14.97 7.95
CA VAL A 124 19.30 14.28 6.82
C VAL A 124 19.02 12.83 7.20
N THR A 125 17.75 12.45 7.21
CA THR A 125 17.30 11.08 7.46
C THR A 125 16.55 10.57 6.24
N ILE A 126 17.03 9.48 5.63
CA ILE A 126 16.40 8.84 4.48
C ILE A 126 16.13 7.38 4.83
N LEU A 127 14.87 7.00 4.68
CA LEU A 127 14.34 5.67 4.92
C LEU A 127 13.70 5.25 3.60
N ALA A 128 14.35 4.35 2.87
CA ALA A 128 13.91 3.96 1.55
C ALA A 128 13.75 2.44 1.42
N GLY A 129 12.83 1.94 0.60
CA GLY A 129 12.88 0.54 0.16
C GLY A 129 14.13 0.31 -0.69
N SER A 130 14.30 1.14 -1.72
CA SER A 130 15.45 1.19 -2.62
C SER A 130 15.87 2.62 -2.96
N VAL A 131 17.12 2.78 -3.39
CA VAL A 131 17.63 4.01 -4.00
C VAL A 131 18.26 3.64 -5.34
N GLU A 132 17.63 4.04 -6.43
CA GLU A 132 17.89 3.47 -7.77
C GLU A 132 19.19 3.97 -8.43
N LYS A 133 19.78 5.08 -7.93
CA LYS A 133 20.98 5.72 -8.50
C LYS A 133 21.85 6.33 -7.38
N PRO A 134 23.12 6.68 -7.66
CA PRO A 134 23.96 7.35 -6.67
C PRO A 134 23.33 8.63 -6.13
N LEU A 135 23.39 8.80 -4.82
CA LEU A 135 22.81 9.92 -4.10
C LEU A 135 23.92 10.79 -3.50
N THR A 136 23.82 12.11 -3.64
CA THR A 136 24.77 13.05 -3.03
C THR A 136 24.10 13.88 -1.93
N ILE A 137 24.70 13.92 -0.74
CA ILE A 137 24.17 14.64 0.43
C ILE A 137 25.25 15.53 1.06
N ASN A 138 24.93 16.79 1.35
CA ASN A 138 25.81 17.72 2.07
C ASN A 138 25.11 18.34 3.29
N SER A 139 25.59 18.01 4.49
CA SER A 139 25.10 18.51 5.78
C SER A 139 26.20 19.27 6.55
N SER A 140 27.13 19.90 5.83
CA SER A 140 28.22 20.62 6.46
C SER A 140 27.76 21.90 7.16
N GLY A 141 28.50 22.33 8.19
CA GLY A 141 28.26 23.61 8.84
C GLY A 141 28.72 24.81 8.01
N GLY A 142 28.16 26.00 8.30
CA GLY A 142 28.56 27.26 7.68
C GLY A 142 29.84 27.84 8.27
N LYS A 143 30.54 28.67 7.50
CA LYS A 143 31.75 29.37 7.97
C LYS A 143 31.40 30.50 8.96
N GLY A 144 32.20 30.62 10.02
CA GLY A 144 32.13 31.74 10.97
C GLY A 144 32.68 33.05 10.41
N ARG A 145 32.28 34.19 10.99
CA ARG A 145 32.77 35.52 10.57
C ARG A 145 34.25 35.70 10.89
N ASP A 146 34.99 36.35 9.99
CA ASP A 146 36.39 36.71 10.25
C ASP A 146 36.52 37.74 11.40
N GLY A 147 37.60 37.65 12.18
CA GLY A 147 37.85 38.50 13.35
C GLY A 147 38.28 39.93 12.99
N GLN A 148 37.95 40.90 13.84
CA GLN A 148 38.38 42.30 13.69
C GLN A 148 39.88 42.45 13.94
N LYS A 149 40.58 43.29 13.18
CA LYS A 149 41.97 43.64 13.50
C LYS A 149 42.05 44.58 14.70
N GLY A 150 42.96 44.32 15.63
CA GLY A 150 43.26 45.21 16.75
C GLY A 150 43.91 46.51 16.30
N GLY A 151 43.81 47.56 17.12
CA GLY A 151 44.34 48.88 16.81
C GLY A 151 45.84 48.94 17.08
N ASP A 152 46.60 49.62 16.24
CA ASP A 152 48.01 49.89 16.50
C ASP A 152 48.16 50.85 17.69
N ALA A 153 49.24 50.71 18.44
CA ALA A 153 49.56 51.60 19.54
C ALA A 153 50.15 52.94 19.09
N GLY A 154 50.08 53.93 19.98
CA GLY A 154 50.76 55.22 19.88
C GLY A 154 52.18 55.17 20.46
N LYS A 155 53.07 56.01 19.94
CA LYS A 155 54.45 56.16 20.44
C LYS A 155 54.45 56.65 21.90
N GLY A 156 55.42 56.19 22.69
CA GLY A 156 55.65 56.74 24.03
C GLY A 156 56.14 58.20 23.98
N ALA A 157 55.76 59.00 24.98
CA ALA A 157 56.20 60.39 25.09
C ALA A 157 57.71 60.47 25.34
N ASP A 158 58.40 61.36 24.64
CA ASP A 158 59.82 61.63 24.90
C ASP A 158 59.97 62.26 26.30
N GLY A 159 61.04 61.90 27.00
CA GLY A 159 61.35 62.42 28.32
C GLY A 159 61.75 63.89 28.25
N ALA A 160 61.34 64.68 29.24
CA ALA A 160 61.77 66.08 29.32
C ALA A 160 63.29 66.16 29.48
N ASN A 161 63.92 67.06 28.73
CA ASN A 161 65.34 67.35 28.91
C ASN A 161 65.60 67.82 30.34
N GLY A 162 66.76 67.44 30.86
CA GLY A 162 67.27 67.92 32.13
C GLY A 162 67.56 69.41 32.07
N THR A 163 67.44 70.09 33.20
CA THR A 163 67.82 71.50 33.35
C THR A 163 69.34 71.61 33.44
N ASP A 164 69.92 72.57 32.73
CA ASP A 164 71.36 72.88 32.83
C ASP A 164 71.69 73.47 34.21
N ASP A 165 72.96 73.37 34.63
CA ASP A 165 73.47 74.21 35.71
C ASP A 165 73.43 75.70 35.28
N GLU A 166 72.93 76.58 36.14
CA GLU A 166 72.85 78.03 35.89
C GLU A 166 74.02 78.80 36.52
N GLU A 167 74.63 79.70 35.73
CA GLU A 167 75.58 80.70 36.23
C GLU A 167 74.80 81.85 36.90
N LYS A 168 74.63 81.81 38.23
CA LYS A 168 74.17 82.99 38.98
C LYS A 168 75.34 83.71 39.63
N ARG A 169 75.72 84.85 39.05
CA ARG A 169 76.51 85.89 39.71
C ARG A 169 75.66 86.61 40.75
N GLN A 170 75.78 86.23 42.02
CA GLN A 170 75.53 87.15 43.13
C GLN A 170 76.66 87.07 44.16
N GLY A 171 77.52 88.10 44.14
CA GLY A 171 78.42 88.44 45.23
C GLY A 171 79.75 87.68 45.26
N HIS A 172 80.83 88.43 45.37
CA HIS A 172 82.22 87.99 45.44
C HIS A 172 82.49 86.74 46.32
N PHE A 173 83.14 85.74 45.72
CA PHE A 173 83.88 84.62 46.36
C PHE A 173 83.09 83.63 47.24
N GLY A 174 81.99 83.04 46.75
CA GLY A 174 81.34 81.88 47.38
C GLY A 174 81.59 80.56 46.61
N ARG A 175 82.09 79.52 47.30
CA ARG A 175 82.05 78.12 46.82
C ARG A 175 80.58 77.67 46.62
N PRO A 176 80.29 76.68 45.75
CA PRO A 176 78.91 76.31 45.41
C PRO A 176 78.12 75.88 46.66
N ASP A 177 76.90 76.40 46.85
CA ASP A 177 75.98 75.91 47.89
C ASP A 177 75.12 74.72 47.40
N GLY A 178 75.34 74.24 46.17
CA GLY A 178 74.64 73.07 45.63
C GLY A 178 73.12 73.24 45.56
N LYS A 179 72.60 74.48 45.56
CA LYS A 179 71.17 74.74 45.75
C LYS A 179 70.34 74.68 44.47
N TYR A 180 70.98 74.66 43.30
CA TYR A 180 70.33 74.50 41.98
C TYR A 180 71.16 73.62 41.03
N PRO A 181 71.43 72.33 41.37
CA PRO A 181 72.09 71.44 40.44
C PRO A 181 71.19 71.22 39.22
N GLY A 182 71.81 71.13 38.05
CA GLY A 182 71.18 70.64 36.85
C GLY A 182 70.62 69.24 37.07
N SER A 183 69.67 68.84 36.23
CA SER A 183 68.99 67.57 36.37
C SER A 183 69.35 66.61 35.24
N ALA A 184 69.33 65.32 35.56
CA ALA A 184 69.30 64.28 34.54
C ALA A 184 68.04 64.44 33.67
N GLY A 185 68.13 64.02 32.42
CA GLY A 185 66.95 63.97 31.56
C GLY A 185 65.95 62.95 32.12
N ARG A 186 64.65 63.24 31.99
CA ARG A 186 63.63 62.27 32.40
C ARG A 186 63.61 61.10 31.44
N ASN A 187 63.29 59.91 31.93
CA ASN A 187 63.11 58.75 31.07
C ASN A 187 61.96 58.98 30.08
N GLY A 188 62.11 58.45 28.87
CA GLY A 188 61.02 58.37 27.92
C GLY A 188 59.94 57.40 28.42
N GLN A 189 58.69 57.68 28.11
CA GLN A 189 57.59 56.76 28.45
C GLN A 189 57.62 55.54 27.53
N ALA A 190 57.16 54.40 28.04
CA ALA A 190 57.02 53.20 27.22
C ALA A 190 56.05 53.44 26.04
N GLY A 191 56.33 52.80 24.91
CA GLY A 191 55.41 52.77 23.78
C GLY A 191 54.23 51.88 24.11
N GLY A 192 53.06 52.19 23.56
CA GLY A 192 51.87 51.39 23.82
C GLY A 192 51.98 50.00 23.21
N ASN A 193 51.31 49.04 23.86
CA ASN A 193 51.10 47.71 23.31
C ASN A 193 50.00 47.76 22.25
N GLY A 194 50.20 47.07 21.13
CA GLY A 194 49.16 46.94 20.12
C GLY A 194 47.94 46.20 20.66
N GLY A 195 46.75 46.61 20.24
CA GLY A 195 45.51 45.97 20.67
C GLY A 195 45.42 44.53 20.16
N ASN A 196 45.03 43.59 21.02
CA ASN A 196 44.72 42.21 20.62
C ASN A 196 43.72 42.15 19.45
N GLY A 197 43.98 41.23 18.51
CA GLY A 197 43.09 40.91 17.41
C GLY A 197 41.83 40.21 17.90
N GLY A 198 40.73 40.42 17.19
CA GLY A 198 39.42 39.89 17.51
C GLY A 198 39.36 38.39 17.30
N LYS A 199 38.77 37.69 18.26
CA LYS A 199 38.43 36.28 18.10
C LYS A 199 37.49 36.15 16.89
N PRO A 200 37.73 35.25 15.93
CA PRO A 200 36.79 35.04 14.84
C PRO A 200 35.56 34.27 15.33
N GLY A 201 34.47 34.36 14.55
CA GLY A 201 33.29 33.54 14.74
C GLY A 201 33.61 32.05 14.62
N GLN A 202 32.98 31.23 15.45
CA GLN A 202 33.09 29.78 15.38
C GLN A 202 32.43 29.24 14.11
N GLY A 203 32.97 28.14 13.58
CA GLY A 203 32.31 27.40 12.51
C GLY A 203 31.06 26.68 13.02
N GLY A 204 30.05 26.54 12.16
CA GLY A 204 28.85 25.80 12.51
C GLY A 204 29.08 24.29 12.56
N ASN A 205 28.37 23.57 13.42
CA ASN A 205 28.48 22.10 13.47
C ASN A 205 27.82 21.46 12.23
N ALA A 206 28.31 20.30 11.82
CA ALA A 206 27.63 19.49 10.80
C ALA A 206 26.36 18.85 11.36
N GLY A 207 25.39 18.58 10.48
CA GLY A 207 24.26 17.72 10.79
C GLY A 207 24.58 16.25 10.53
N THR A 208 23.84 15.34 11.17
CA THR A 208 23.97 13.90 10.95
C THR A 208 23.34 13.48 9.63
N ILE A 209 23.92 12.46 8.99
CA ILE A 209 23.35 11.85 7.77
C ILE A 209 23.07 10.38 8.08
N THR A 210 21.80 9.97 7.97
CA THR A 210 21.38 8.58 8.10
C THR A 210 20.61 8.17 6.85
N VAL A 211 21.10 7.15 6.15
CA VAL A 211 20.42 6.52 5.01
C VAL A 211 20.25 5.04 5.33
N SER A 212 19.00 4.58 5.40
CA SER A 212 18.69 3.18 5.63
C SER A 212 17.79 2.62 4.53
N THR A 213 18.16 1.49 3.95
CA THR A 213 17.44 0.84 2.83
C THR A 213 17.01 -0.59 3.14
N ILE A 214 15.92 -1.10 2.54
CA ILE A 214 15.56 -2.54 2.65
C ILE A 214 16.55 -3.38 1.84
N VAL A 215 16.82 -2.96 0.60
CA VAL A 215 17.84 -3.59 -0.25
C VAL A 215 19.24 -3.17 0.17
N ASP A 216 20.26 -3.79 -0.42
CA ASP A 216 21.64 -3.48 -0.11
C ASP A 216 21.93 -1.98 -0.25
N PRO A 217 22.77 -1.42 0.64
CA PRO A 217 22.92 0.01 0.76
C PRO A 217 23.43 0.63 -0.54
N PRO A 218 22.78 1.70 -1.03
CA PRO A 218 23.15 2.34 -2.28
C PRO A 218 24.49 3.07 -2.16
N SER A 219 25.09 3.37 -3.29
CA SER A 219 26.25 4.26 -3.34
C SER A 219 25.83 5.69 -2.98
N VAL A 220 26.09 6.10 -1.73
CA VAL A 220 25.83 7.45 -1.24
C VAL A 220 27.15 8.20 -1.10
N SER A 221 27.26 9.36 -1.77
CA SER A 221 28.32 10.33 -1.53
C SER A 221 27.84 11.36 -0.51
N SER A 222 28.47 11.45 0.64
CA SER A 222 27.98 12.24 1.77
C SER A 222 29.08 13.09 2.40
N THR A 223 28.78 14.35 2.71
CA THR A 223 29.67 15.25 3.45
C THR A 223 28.96 15.80 4.69
N ALA A 224 29.51 15.51 5.88
CA ALA A 224 29.02 16.00 7.18
C ALA A 224 30.18 16.62 7.98
N ALA A 225 30.87 17.59 7.36
CA ALA A 225 32.03 18.25 7.94
C ALA A 225 31.61 19.52 8.69
N GLY A 226 32.25 19.78 9.84
CA GLY A 226 32.08 21.05 10.54
C GLY A 226 32.49 22.22 9.64
N GLY A 227 31.77 23.34 9.76
CA GLY A 227 32.14 24.56 9.07
C GLY A 227 33.48 25.09 9.59
N PRO A 228 34.31 25.72 8.75
CA PRO A 228 35.54 26.34 9.23
C PRO A 228 35.23 27.57 10.09
N ALA A 229 36.07 27.85 11.08
CA ALA A 229 36.06 29.12 11.77
C ALA A 229 36.35 30.29 10.81
N GLY A 230 35.98 31.49 11.21
CA GLY A 230 36.46 32.69 10.55
C GLY A 230 37.98 32.81 10.65
N GLN A 231 38.59 33.56 9.73
CA GLN A 231 40.01 33.90 9.82
C GLN A 231 40.24 34.81 11.04
N PRO A 232 41.25 34.55 11.88
CA PRO A 232 41.48 35.33 13.08
C PRO A 232 41.89 36.77 12.75
N GLY A 233 41.48 37.72 13.60
CA GLY A 233 41.90 39.10 13.49
C GLY A 233 43.39 39.25 13.80
N ALA A 234 44.13 39.99 12.97
CA ALA A 234 45.51 40.34 13.28
C ALA A 234 45.58 41.24 14.53
N GLY A 235 46.58 41.05 15.38
CA GLY A 235 46.89 41.97 16.46
C GLY A 235 47.44 43.29 15.91
N GLY A 236 47.16 44.39 16.62
CA GLY A 236 47.77 45.69 16.34
C GLY A 236 49.28 45.65 16.62
N SER A 237 50.01 46.50 15.93
CA SER A 237 51.46 46.65 16.13
C SER A 237 51.74 47.41 17.42
N GLY A 238 52.73 46.95 18.18
CA GLY A 238 53.29 47.74 19.30
C GLY A 238 54.05 48.95 18.77
N ALA A 239 54.12 50.01 19.57
CA ALA A 239 54.80 51.25 19.19
C ALA A 239 56.17 51.38 19.85
N ALA A 240 57.05 52.18 19.25
CA ALA A 240 58.33 52.51 19.86
C ALA A 240 58.14 53.31 21.16
N GLY A 241 59.02 53.11 22.15
CA GLY A 241 59.08 53.97 23.32
C GLY A 241 59.57 55.38 23.00
N GLY A 242 59.24 56.31 23.89
CA GLY A 242 59.72 57.68 23.84
C GLY A 242 61.23 57.72 24.07
N LYS A 243 61.91 58.66 23.44
CA LYS A 243 63.33 58.90 23.68
C LYS A 243 63.54 59.48 25.08
N GLY A 244 64.59 59.06 25.76
CA GLY A 244 64.98 59.68 27.02
C GLY A 244 65.36 61.14 26.81
N GLY A 245 64.97 62.01 27.74
CA GLY A 245 65.36 63.41 27.71
C GLY A 245 66.87 63.55 27.78
N ILE A 246 67.42 64.52 27.06
CA ILE A 246 68.85 64.80 27.11
C ILE A 246 69.17 65.41 28.48
N GLY A 247 70.19 64.92 29.18
CA GLY A 247 70.59 65.49 30.46
C GLY A 247 71.07 66.93 30.32
N GLY A 248 70.81 67.73 31.36
CA GLY A 248 71.27 69.11 31.43
C GLY A 248 72.80 69.19 31.38
N ARG A 249 73.36 70.29 30.92
CA ARG A 249 74.80 70.53 30.87
C ARG A 249 75.34 70.76 32.30
N LEU A 250 76.40 70.03 32.64
CA LEU A 250 77.12 70.09 33.90
C LEU A 250 78.15 71.22 33.81
N GLY A 251 78.06 72.21 34.68
CA GLY A 251 78.93 73.38 34.68
C GLY A 251 79.90 73.40 35.85
N GLU A 252 81.16 73.75 35.59
CA GLU A 252 82.18 73.94 36.61
C GLU A 252 82.93 75.26 36.36
N TRP A 253 83.37 75.91 37.43
CA TRP A 253 84.24 77.08 37.34
C TRP A 253 85.68 76.61 37.12
N GLN A 254 86.26 76.96 35.96
CA GLN A 254 87.67 76.69 35.67
C GLN A 254 88.50 77.97 35.79
N GLU A 255 89.69 77.81 36.35
CA GLU A 255 90.68 78.88 36.44
C GLU A 255 91.46 78.98 35.13
N VAL A 256 91.20 80.04 34.38
CA VAL A 256 91.92 80.32 33.13
C VAL A 256 93.07 81.28 33.44
N TRP A 257 94.29 80.82 33.16
CA TRP A 257 95.51 81.59 33.36
C TRP A 257 95.79 82.49 32.15
N HIS A 258 95.62 83.80 32.32
CA HIS A 258 96.07 84.81 31.37
C HIS A 258 97.36 85.41 31.93
N GLY A 259 98.51 85.10 31.32
CA GLY A 259 99.85 85.40 31.87
C GLY A 259 100.04 86.78 32.53
N HIS A 260 101.01 86.85 33.47
CA HIS A 260 101.21 87.88 34.51
C HIS A 260 100.33 87.73 35.77
N ASN A 261 100.33 86.54 36.40
CA ASN A 261 99.71 86.27 37.71
C ASN A 261 98.23 86.67 37.88
N ASN A 262 97.47 86.86 36.80
CA ASN A 262 96.02 87.09 36.83
C ASN A 262 95.27 85.79 36.52
N VAL A 263 94.48 85.32 37.48
CA VAL A 263 93.58 84.17 37.31
C VAL A 263 92.15 84.69 37.23
N THR A 264 91.44 84.38 36.15
CA THR A 264 89.98 84.59 36.05
C THR A 264 89.28 83.26 36.10
N GLN A 265 88.17 83.19 36.84
CA GLN A 265 87.28 82.04 36.82
C GLN A 265 86.26 82.23 35.69
N GLU A 266 86.21 81.27 34.77
CA GLU A 266 85.21 81.20 33.71
C GLU A 266 84.30 79.99 33.96
N PHE A 267 82.99 80.17 33.83
CA PHE A 267 82.05 79.06 33.96
C PHE A 267 82.00 78.30 32.65
N VAL A 268 82.46 77.05 32.65
CA VAL A 268 82.51 76.22 31.45
C VAL A 268 81.69 74.95 31.66
N TYR A 269 80.98 74.54 30.61
CA TYR A 269 80.25 73.28 30.63
C TYR A 269 81.23 72.13 30.36
N ILE A 270 81.49 71.34 31.40
CA ILE A 270 82.47 70.24 31.39
C ILE A 270 81.84 68.90 30.99
N GLY A 271 80.51 68.83 30.87
CA GLY A 271 79.80 67.62 30.48
C GLY A 271 78.28 67.79 30.48
N ARG A 272 77.55 66.68 30.55
CA ARG A 272 76.09 66.63 30.77
C ARG A 272 75.77 65.64 31.88
N TYR A 273 74.72 65.90 32.63
CA TYR A 273 74.04 64.90 33.44
C TYR A 273 73.58 63.74 32.56
N SER A 274 73.34 62.57 33.16
CA SER A 274 72.90 61.40 32.40
C SER A 274 71.61 61.69 31.64
N ASN A 275 71.53 61.24 30.39
CA ASN A 275 70.26 61.22 29.67
C ASN A 275 69.27 60.30 30.40
N GLY A 276 67.98 60.59 30.25
CA GLY A 276 66.96 59.61 30.57
C GLY A 276 67.16 58.36 29.72
N THR A 277 66.73 57.20 30.22
CA THR A 277 66.66 56.00 29.40
C THR A 277 65.51 56.12 28.41
N ASP A 278 65.68 55.58 27.20
CA ASP A 278 64.57 55.39 26.26
C ASP A 278 63.50 54.50 26.89
N GLY A 279 62.23 54.80 26.62
CA GLY A 279 61.12 53.94 26.98
C GLY A 279 61.21 52.61 26.24
N ALA A 280 60.74 51.53 26.88
CA ALA A 280 60.63 50.24 26.21
C ALA A 280 59.63 50.31 25.04
N ALA A 281 59.90 49.57 23.96
CA ALA A 281 58.93 49.38 22.89
C ALA A 281 57.75 48.53 23.39
N GLY A 282 56.55 48.86 22.94
CA GLY A 282 55.36 48.08 23.19
C GLY A 282 55.35 46.78 22.40
N ARG A 283 54.59 45.79 22.88
CA ARG A 283 54.44 44.47 22.25
C ARG A 283 53.32 44.51 21.21
N ALA A 284 53.42 43.66 20.18
CA ALA A 284 52.30 43.42 19.29
C ALA A 284 51.14 42.74 20.03
N GLY A 285 49.92 43.02 19.61
CA GLY A 285 48.72 42.39 20.13
C GLY A 285 48.68 40.89 19.83
N GLN A 286 48.00 40.12 20.67
CA GLN A 286 47.84 38.68 20.48
C GLN A 286 46.80 38.36 19.40
N VAL A 287 46.98 37.22 18.73
CA VAL A 287 46.01 36.64 17.79
C VAL A 287 45.30 35.48 18.48
N VAL A 288 43.97 35.48 18.48
CA VAL A 288 43.15 34.42 19.07
C VAL A 288 42.51 33.59 17.95
N GLN A 289 42.79 32.29 17.94
CA GLN A 289 42.23 31.36 16.95
C GLN A 289 40.75 31.07 17.21
N GLY A 290 40.01 30.83 16.13
CA GLY A 290 38.64 30.32 16.20
C GLY A 290 38.59 28.82 16.47
N GLN A 291 37.38 28.32 16.68
CA GLN A 291 37.12 26.88 16.72
C GLN A 291 36.28 26.51 15.51
N ASP A 292 36.75 25.53 14.74
CA ASP A 292 35.97 24.91 13.68
C ASP A 292 34.78 24.17 14.30
N GLY A 293 33.72 24.02 13.51
CA GLY A 293 32.58 23.22 13.91
C GLY A 293 32.93 21.75 14.04
N THR A 294 32.11 20.99 14.76
CA THR A 294 32.29 19.55 14.85
C THR A 294 31.74 18.84 13.60
N SER A 295 32.45 17.82 13.15
CA SER A 295 31.94 16.90 12.12
C SER A 295 30.94 15.93 12.75
N ALA A 296 30.02 15.40 11.95
CA ALA A 296 28.96 14.51 12.39
C ALA A 296 29.06 13.12 11.73
N ALA A 297 28.37 12.15 12.33
CA ALA A 297 28.35 10.79 11.81
C ALA A 297 27.55 10.70 10.49
N VAL A 298 28.08 9.92 9.56
CA VAL A 298 27.37 9.41 8.39
C VAL A 298 27.12 7.93 8.60
N LYS A 299 25.86 7.51 8.49
CA LYS A 299 25.44 6.12 8.60
C LYS A 299 24.66 5.72 7.37
N VAL A 300 25.23 4.84 6.54
CA VAL A 300 24.58 4.23 5.38
C VAL A 300 24.49 2.74 5.65
N GLN A 301 23.29 2.19 5.74
CA GLN A 301 23.10 0.81 6.18
C GLN A 301 21.88 0.15 5.52
N LYS A 302 21.92 -1.18 5.45
CA LYS A 302 20.70 -1.98 5.25
C LYS A 302 19.86 -1.98 6.54
N MET A 303 18.54 -1.90 6.41
CA MET A 303 17.62 -2.02 7.52
C MET A 303 17.53 -3.47 7.95
N ALA A 304 17.90 -3.75 9.20
CA ALA A 304 17.66 -5.07 9.81
C ALA A 304 16.18 -5.32 10.08
N SER A 305 15.41 -4.25 10.37
CA SER A 305 13.95 -4.28 10.49
C SER A 305 13.41 -2.90 10.11
N VAL A 306 12.46 -2.87 9.16
CA VAL A 306 11.78 -1.63 8.72
C VAL A 306 11.06 -0.98 9.91
N GLN A 307 10.41 -1.78 10.75
CA GLN A 307 9.64 -1.32 11.90
C GLN A 307 10.50 -0.60 12.94
N ALA A 308 11.67 -1.15 13.27
CA ALA A 308 12.56 -0.57 14.29
C ALA A 308 13.19 0.77 13.85
N THR A 309 13.18 1.06 12.54
CA THR A 309 13.87 2.21 11.97
C THR A 309 12.95 3.41 11.78
N ILE A 310 11.63 3.21 11.67
CA ILE A 310 10.64 4.27 11.41
C ILE A 310 9.63 4.37 12.56
N ALA A 311 9.63 5.49 13.28
CA ALA A 311 8.66 5.73 14.34
C ALA A 311 7.22 5.70 13.80
N ALA A 312 6.34 4.97 14.49
CA ALA A 312 4.92 4.98 14.18
C ALA A 312 4.34 6.35 14.57
N ASN A 313 3.80 7.09 13.60
CA ASN A 313 3.07 8.35 13.85
C ASN A 313 1.82 8.45 12.95
N ALA A 314 1.00 9.48 13.20
CA ALA A 314 -0.26 9.67 12.48
C ALA A 314 -0.05 9.99 10.98
N GLN A 315 1.04 10.69 10.63
CA GLN A 315 1.35 11.07 9.25
C GLN A 315 1.74 9.87 8.39
N LEU A 316 2.59 8.98 8.91
CA LEU A 316 2.94 7.73 8.26
C LEU A 316 1.71 6.84 8.09
N PHE A 317 0.87 6.74 9.12
CA PHE A 317 -0.37 5.97 9.02
C PHE A 317 -1.28 6.50 7.90
N ALA A 318 -1.47 7.82 7.84
CA ALA A 318 -2.25 8.47 6.78
C ALA A 318 -1.67 8.21 5.39
N GLN A 319 -0.33 8.23 5.24
CA GLN A 319 0.32 7.92 3.97
C GLN A 319 0.12 6.46 3.56
N LEU A 320 0.20 5.51 4.49
CA LEU A 320 -0.03 4.11 4.14
C LEU A 320 -1.50 3.85 3.77
N GLN A 321 -2.46 4.54 4.39
CA GLN A 321 -3.85 4.50 3.94
C GLN A 321 -4.03 5.08 2.53
N LEU A 322 -3.32 6.16 2.19
CA LEU A 322 -3.28 6.68 0.83
C LEU A 322 -2.69 5.64 -0.14
N MET A 323 -1.60 4.97 0.24
CA MET A 323 -1.00 3.90 -0.56
C MET A 323 -1.99 2.75 -0.82
N MET A 324 -2.82 2.35 0.14
CA MET A 324 -3.86 1.34 -0.09
C MET A 324 -4.89 1.76 -1.16
N GLN A 325 -5.16 3.06 -1.29
CA GLN A 325 -6.01 3.57 -2.38
C GLN A 325 -5.30 3.50 -3.73
N VAL A 326 -4.00 3.75 -3.75
CA VAL A 326 -3.17 3.61 -4.95
C VAL A 326 -3.10 2.15 -5.38
N VAL A 327 -2.94 1.20 -4.45
CA VAL A 327 -3.02 -0.25 -4.72
C VAL A 327 -4.30 -0.57 -5.46
N LYS A 328 -5.45 -0.10 -4.97
CA LYS A 328 -6.75 -0.36 -5.58
C LYS A 328 -6.80 0.09 -7.05
N ILE A 329 -6.20 1.23 -7.38
CA ILE A 329 -6.12 1.74 -8.76
C ILE A 329 -5.32 0.80 -9.62
N HIS A 330 -4.09 0.49 -9.20
CA HIS A 330 -3.24 -0.39 -9.97
C HIS A 330 -3.81 -1.81 -10.09
N TYR A 331 -4.47 -2.33 -9.05
CA TYR A 331 -5.13 -3.64 -9.10
C TYR A 331 -6.27 -3.64 -10.14
N LEU A 332 -7.19 -2.67 -10.09
CA LEU A 332 -8.31 -2.58 -11.04
C LEU A 332 -7.86 -2.29 -12.48
N ASP A 333 -6.79 -1.50 -12.65
CA ASP A 333 -6.17 -1.23 -13.95
C ASP A 333 -5.27 -2.38 -14.46
N ARG A 334 -5.18 -3.49 -13.69
CA ARG A 334 -4.35 -4.67 -13.98
C ARG A 334 -2.83 -4.40 -14.00
N ASP A 335 -2.40 -3.30 -13.40
CA ASP A 335 -1.00 -3.05 -13.05
C ASP A 335 -0.63 -3.76 -11.74
N PHE A 336 -0.68 -5.09 -11.81
CA PHE A 336 -0.51 -5.94 -10.63
C PHE A 336 0.89 -5.83 -10.01
N GLU A 337 1.92 -5.57 -10.81
CA GLU A 337 3.29 -5.36 -10.32
C GLU A 337 3.38 -4.13 -9.41
N ARG A 338 2.78 -3.01 -9.81
CA ARG A 338 2.77 -1.82 -8.97
C ARG A 338 1.93 -2.03 -7.71
N ALA A 339 0.76 -2.66 -7.83
CA ALA A 339 -0.08 -3.02 -6.68
C ALA A 339 0.67 -3.90 -5.66
N LYS A 340 1.34 -4.95 -6.13
CA LYS A 340 2.16 -5.87 -5.32
C LYS A 340 3.25 -5.12 -4.55
N ASN A 341 4.01 -4.28 -5.24
CA ASN A 341 5.14 -3.54 -4.64
C ASN A 341 4.69 -2.59 -3.53
N ILE A 342 3.57 -1.90 -3.72
CA ILE A 342 2.99 -1.02 -2.71
C ILE A 342 2.46 -1.83 -1.53
N LEU A 343 1.73 -2.91 -1.78
CA LEU A 343 1.21 -3.78 -0.73
C LEU A 343 2.31 -4.40 0.14
N ALA A 344 3.39 -4.89 -0.47
CA ALA A 344 4.53 -5.45 0.26
C ALA A 344 5.20 -4.41 1.17
N TRP A 345 5.28 -3.16 0.70
CA TRP A 345 5.80 -2.04 1.50
C TRP A 345 4.89 -1.71 2.69
N VAL A 346 3.57 -1.61 2.47
CA VAL A 346 2.60 -1.37 3.56
C VAL A 346 2.62 -2.53 4.56
N PHE A 347 2.64 -3.77 4.08
CA PHE A 347 2.73 -4.98 4.91
C PHE A 347 3.97 -4.93 5.81
N GLY A 348 5.17 -4.76 5.23
CA GLY A 348 6.43 -4.74 5.98
C GLY A 348 6.54 -3.59 6.98
N LEU A 349 5.96 -2.43 6.69
CA LEU A 349 5.95 -1.29 7.62
C LEU A 349 4.99 -1.49 8.78
N THR A 350 3.92 -2.26 8.61
CA THR A 350 2.87 -2.45 9.62
C THR A 350 3.14 -3.65 10.52
N THR A 351 3.97 -4.61 10.07
CA THR A 351 4.38 -5.81 10.83
C THR A 351 4.87 -5.47 12.24
N GLY A 352 4.42 -6.25 13.24
CA GLY A 352 4.92 -6.19 14.62
C GLY A 352 4.55 -4.93 15.40
N ARG A 353 3.79 -4.00 14.81
CA ARG A 353 3.29 -2.78 15.48
C ARG A 353 2.09 -3.05 16.41
N SER A 354 1.64 -4.31 16.46
CA SER A 354 0.61 -4.89 17.32
C SER A 354 0.97 -4.96 18.82
N GLY A 355 2.27 -4.99 19.15
CA GLY A 355 2.73 -5.44 20.48
C GLY A 355 2.53 -4.47 21.65
N GLY A 356 2.17 -3.21 21.41
CA GLY A 356 1.98 -2.19 22.44
C GLY A 356 0.50 -2.01 22.78
N GLY A 357 -0.06 -2.90 23.62
CA GLY A 357 -1.48 -2.91 23.96
C GLY A 357 -2.11 -1.51 24.10
N GLY A 358 -3.14 -1.24 23.29
CA GLY A 358 -3.84 0.04 23.21
C GLY A 358 -4.53 0.25 21.86
N ALA A 359 -5.44 1.24 21.76
CA ALA A 359 -6.15 1.57 20.52
C ALA A 359 -5.19 1.88 19.35
N TYR A 360 -4.02 2.45 19.65
CA TYR A 360 -2.99 2.73 18.66
C TYR A 360 -2.47 1.47 17.96
N ALA A 361 -2.30 0.33 18.65
CA ALA A 361 -1.81 -0.90 18.02
C ALA A 361 -2.82 -1.50 17.03
N LYS A 362 -4.13 -1.47 17.38
CA LYS A 362 -5.20 -2.07 16.58
C LYS A 362 -5.35 -1.47 15.18
N LYS A 363 -5.19 -0.16 15.02
CA LYS A 363 -5.32 0.47 13.68
C LYS A 363 -4.18 0.08 12.74
N TRP A 364 -2.96 -0.12 13.26
CA TRP A 364 -1.82 -0.61 12.48
C TRP A 364 -2.03 -2.08 12.08
N ASP A 365 -2.56 -2.89 13.00
CA ASP A 365 -2.90 -4.29 12.73
C ASP A 365 -3.99 -4.42 11.66
N GLY A 366 -5.02 -3.57 11.72
CA GLY A 366 -6.05 -3.53 10.67
C GLY A 366 -5.45 -3.23 9.28
N LEU A 367 -4.51 -2.29 9.20
CA LEU A 367 -3.83 -1.97 7.93
C LEU A 367 -2.91 -3.11 7.46
N HIS A 368 -2.24 -3.77 8.40
CA HIS A 368 -1.42 -4.95 8.14
C HIS A 368 -2.24 -6.09 7.53
N GLN A 369 -3.38 -6.41 8.15
CA GLN A 369 -4.29 -7.47 7.69
C GLN A 369 -4.88 -7.14 6.31
N GLN A 370 -5.28 -5.89 6.06
CA GLN A 370 -5.74 -5.48 4.73
C GLN A 370 -4.67 -5.68 3.64
N ALA A 371 -3.42 -5.30 3.92
CA ALA A 371 -2.33 -5.50 2.97
C ALA A 371 -2.06 -7.01 2.72
N ALA A 372 -2.11 -7.82 3.78
CA ALA A 372 -1.97 -9.28 3.69
C ALA A 372 -3.07 -9.91 2.82
N THR A 373 -4.33 -9.52 3.02
CA THR A 373 -5.48 -10.00 2.23
C THR A 373 -5.31 -9.70 0.75
N TYR A 374 -4.96 -8.47 0.36
CA TYR A 374 -4.79 -8.16 -1.07
C TYR A 374 -3.57 -8.83 -1.69
N LEU A 375 -2.49 -9.06 -0.93
CA LEU A 375 -1.36 -9.88 -1.41
C LEU A 375 -1.77 -11.33 -1.64
N SER A 376 -2.58 -11.92 -0.75
CA SER A 376 -3.17 -13.26 -0.93
C SER A 376 -4.00 -13.33 -2.21
N ARG A 377 -4.86 -12.33 -2.46
CA ARG A 377 -5.68 -12.26 -3.67
C ARG A 377 -4.84 -12.24 -4.94
N LEU A 378 -3.81 -11.39 -4.98
CA LEU A 378 -2.87 -11.33 -6.10
C LEU A 378 -2.20 -12.70 -6.31
N ALA A 379 -1.61 -13.29 -5.27
CA ALA A 379 -0.92 -14.58 -5.37
C ALA A 379 -1.81 -15.72 -5.91
N ARG A 380 -3.13 -15.60 -5.73
CA ARG A 380 -4.15 -16.58 -6.16
C ARG A 380 -4.82 -16.24 -7.50
N GLY A 381 -4.45 -15.14 -8.16
CA GLY A 381 -5.07 -14.72 -9.41
C GLY A 381 -6.51 -14.24 -9.26
N LEU A 382 -6.91 -13.85 -8.05
CA LEU A 382 -8.23 -13.31 -7.78
C LEU A 382 -8.31 -11.86 -8.24
N ASP A 383 -9.52 -11.40 -8.57
CA ASP A 383 -9.75 -9.98 -8.77
C ASP A 383 -9.62 -9.19 -7.44
N TYR A 384 -9.67 -7.86 -7.53
CA TYR A 384 -9.61 -6.97 -6.36
C TYR A 384 -10.67 -7.33 -5.29
N PHE A 385 -11.83 -7.82 -5.72
CA PHE A 385 -12.97 -8.18 -4.88
C PHE A 385 -12.89 -9.62 -4.36
N GLY A 386 -11.82 -10.35 -4.64
CA GLY A 386 -11.61 -11.73 -4.20
C GLY A 386 -12.36 -12.79 -5.02
N ASN A 387 -12.89 -12.46 -6.19
CA ASN A 387 -13.56 -13.44 -7.07
C ASN A 387 -12.63 -14.01 -8.14
N ALA A 388 -12.97 -15.21 -8.63
CA ALA A 388 -12.36 -15.77 -9.83
C ALA A 388 -12.76 -14.96 -11.07
N ALA A 389 -11.93 -14.95 -12.12
CA ALA A 389 -12.16 -14.18 -13.34
C ALA A 389 -13.45 -14.56 -14.11
N ASN A 390 -14.03 -15.73 -13.83
CA ASN A 390 -15.28 -16.23 -14.41
C ASN A 390 -16.43 -16.28 -13.40
N PHE A 391 -16.27 -15.69 -12.21
CA PHE A 391 -17.33 -15.61 -11.21
C PHE A 391 -18.55 -14.87 -11.75
N LEU A 392 -19.71 -15.26 -11.26
CA LEU A 392 -21.03 -14.71 -11.56
C LEU A 392 -21.83 -14.60 -10.26
N PRO A 393 -22.31 -13.39 -9.90
CA PRO A 393 -23.25 -13.26 -8.80
C PRO A 393 -24.60 -13.94 -9.08
N LEU A 394 -25.25 -14.46 -8.03
CA LEU A 394 -26.58 -15.07 -8.14
C LEU A 394 -27.72 -14.07 -8.33
N ALA A 395 -27.53 -12.79 -7.98
CA ALA A 395 -28.53 -11.76 -8.17
C ALA A 395 -28.62 -11.34 -9.65
N SER A 396 -29.84 -11.01 -10.09
CA SER A 396 -30.06 -10.58 -11.47
C SER A 396 -29.45 -9.20 -11.73
N PHE A 397 -29.16 -8.92 -13.00
CA PHE A 397 -28.72 -7.59 -13.44
C PHE A 397 -29.69 -6.49 -12.98
N SER A 398 -31.00 -6.72 -13.10
CA SER A 398 -32.04 -5.76 -12.70
C SER A 398 -31.99 -5.46 -11.19
N LEU A 399 -31.70 -6.46 -10.35
CA LEU A 399 -31.58 -6.27 -8.91
C LEU A 399 -30.36 -5.40 -8.57
N TYR A 400 -29.20 -5.65 -9.19
CA TYR A 400 -28.02 -4.82 -9.01
C TYR A 400 -28.25 -3.38 -9.47
N SER A 401 -28.82 -3.19 -10.66
CA SER A 401 -29.18 -1.86 -11.17
C SER A 401 -30.10 -1.08 -10.23
N SER A 402 -31.10 -1.76 -9.64
CA SER A 402 -32.03 -1.16 -8.67
C SER A 402 -31.39 -0.81 -7.32
N SER A 403 -30.23 -1.40 -7.01
CA SER A 403 -29.48 -1.18 -5.76
C SER A 403 -28.38 -0.13 -5.92
N VAL A 404 -27.68 -0.15 -7.06
CA VAL A 404 -26.62 0.82 -7.40
C VAL A 404 -27.18 2.24 -7.55
N THR A 405 -28.38 2.39 -8.13
CA THR A 405 -28.99 3.72 -8.34
C THR A 405 -29.24 4.48 -7.03
N PRO A 406 -29.89 3.90 -6.00
CA PRO A 406 -29.99 4.53 -4.68
C PRO A 406 -28.64 4.77 -3.99
N MET A 407 -27.65 3.88 -4.18
CA MET A 407 -26.30 4.10 -3.65
C MET A 407 -25.64 5.32 -4.30
N LEU A 408 -25.78 5.54 -5.60
CA LEU A 408 -25.25 6.76 -6.22
C LEU A 408 -25.89 8.03 -5.66
N VAL A 409 -27.20 8.00 -5.37
CA VAL A 409 -27.91 9.12 -4.71
C VAL A 409 -27.38 9.38 -3.30
N LEU A 410 -27.21 8.34 -2.48
CA LEU A 410 -26.65 8.46 -1.13
C LEU A 410 -25.18 8.90 -1.18
N GLY A 411 -24.41 8.43 -2.16
CA GLY A 411 -23.04 8.84 -2.41
C GLY A 411 -22.91 10.34 -2.67
N GLY A 412 -23.88 10.96 -3.35
CA GLY A 412 -23.95 12.41 -3.50
C GLY A 412 -23.98 13.16 -2.16
N THR A 413 -24.59 12.58 -1.13
CA THR A 413 -24.61 13.16 0.23
C THR A 413 -23.24 13.05 0.90
N VAL A 414 -22.60 11.87 0.82
CA VAL A 414 -21.24 11.65 1.36
C VAL A 414 -20.22 12.55 0.66
N GLN A 415 -20.34 12.71 -0.66
CA GLN A 415 -19.52 13.63 -1.43
C GLN A 415 -19.77 15.08 -1.04
N THR A 416 -21.01 15.49 -0.76
CA THR A 416 -21.28 16.87 -0.32
C THR A 416 -20.58 17.20 1.00
N VAL A 417 -20.59 16.28 1.97
CA VAL A 417 -19.85 16.43 3.25
C VAL A 417 -18.35 16.55 2.96
N PHE A 418 -17.84 15.70 2.08
CA PHE A 418 -16.42 15.67 1.71
C PHE A 418 -15.96 16.91 0.92
N ASP A 419 -16.74 17.37 -0.04
CA ASP A 419 -16.46 18.57 -0.85
C ASP A 419 -16.55 19.84 -0.01
N THR A 420 -17.49 19.87 0.95
CA THR A 420 -17.62 20.97 1.92
C THR A 420 -16.41 21.03 2.83
N TYR A 421 -15.92 19.89 3.29
CA TYR A 421 -14.66 19.79 4.02
C TYR A 421 -13.45 20.23 3.19
N THR A 422 -13.35 19.79 1.94
CA THR A 422 -12.26 20.17 1.03
C THR A 422 -12.26 21.68 0.73
N ARG A 423 -13.44 22.28 0.56
CA ARG A 423 -13.60 23.75 0.46
C ARG A 423 -13.18 24.46 1.73
N TYR A 424 -13.57 23.97 2.90
CA TYR A 424 -13.12 24.53 4.19
C TYR A 424 -11.58 24.59 4.28
N LEU A 425 -10.90 23.51 3.88
CA LEU A 425 -9.42 23.47 3.89
C LEU A 425 -8.78 24.48 2.94
N LYS A 426 -9.44 24.78 1.82
CA LYS A 426 -8.98 25.75 0.82
C LYS A 426 -9.22 27.19 1.25
N ASP A 427 -10.36 27.46 1.89
CA ASP A 427 -10.84 28.82 2.14
C ASP A 427 -10.42 29.36 3.53
N GLN A 428 -10.10 28.50 4.52
CA GLN A 428 -9.67 28.86 5.88
C GLN A 428 -10.55 29.88 6.66
N THR A 429 -11.74 30.24 6.18
CA THR A 429 -12.51 31.39 6.70
C THR A 429 -13.83 31.09 7.40
N SER A 430 -14.25 29.83 7.59
CA SER A 430 -15.52 29.49 8.26
C SER A 430 -15.38 28.33 9.26
N GLY A 431 -16.11 28.36 10.38
CA GLY A 431 -16.18 27.22 11.30
C GLY A 431 -16.76 25.97 10.60
N TYR A 432 -16.19 24.80 10.87
CA TYR A 432 -16.69 23.52 10.38
C TYR A 432 -17.53 22.86 11.49
N ASP A 433 -18.87 22.94 11.38
CA ASP A 433 -19.81 22.46 12.41
C ASP A 433 -20.40 21.06 12.12
N ASP A 434 -19.99 20.41 11.02
CA ASP A 434 -20.62 19.17 10.50
C ASP A 434 -20.04 17.85 11.06
N PHE A 435 -19.28 17.92 12.17
CA PHE A 435 -18.64 16.75 12.79
C PHE A 435 -19.63 15.66 13.19
N SER A 436 -20.78 16.03 13.74
CA SER A 436 -21.81 15.09 14.18
C SER A 436 -22.33 14.22 13.03
N ASN A 437 -22.45 14.80 11.83
CA ASN A 437 -22.90 14.08 10.64
C ASN A 437 -21.84 13.09 10.14
N ALA A 438 -20.55 13.46 10.15
CA ALA A 438 -19.45 12.56 9.80
C ALA A 438 -19.31 11.39 10.80
N TYR A 439 -19.40 11.67 12.10
CA TYR A 439 -19.35 10.64 13.14
C TYR A 439 -20.53 9.66 13.03
N ALA A 440 -21.75 10.17 12.82
CA ALA A 440 -22.93 9.34 12.61
C ALA A 440 -22.89 8.51 11.31
N ALA A 441 -22.18 8.98 10.27
CA ALA A 441 -21.92 8.20 9.07
C ALA A 441 -20.92 7.05 9.34
N GLY A 442 -19.85 7.31 10.10
CA GLY A 442 -18.89 6.28 10.52
C GLY A 442 -19.51 5.18 11.37
N ALA A 443 -20.37 5.53 12.34
CA ALA A 443 -21.09 4.54 13.16
C ALA A 443 -21.99 3.63 12.30
N ARG A 444 -22.74 4.21 11.35
CA ARG A 444 -23.57 3.46 10.40
C ARG A 444 -22.76 2.53 9.50
N ALA A 445 -21.57 2.95 9.09
CA ALA A 445 -20.65 2.10 8.31
C ALA A 445 -20.20 0.88 9.13
N ILE A 446 -19.83 1.07 10.40
CA ILE A 446 -19.46 -0.03 11.31
C ILE A 446 -20.61 -1.03 11.50
N ASP A 447 -21.84 -0.54 11.72
CA ASP A 447 -23.01 -1.41 11.87
C ASP A 447 -23.29 -2.20 10.58
N THR A 448 -23.10 -1.57 9.42
CA THR A 448 -23.21 -2.24 8.12
C THR A 448 -22.16 -3.34 7.99
N TYR A 449 -20.89 -3.06 8.30
CA TYR A 449 -19.81 -4.06 8.26
C TYR A 449 -20.09 -5.25 9.19
N LYS A 450 -20.57 -5.00 10.41
CA LYS A 450 -20.94 -6.08 11.36
C LYS A 450 -22.04 -6.97 10.81
N LYS A 451 -23.05 -6.38 10.17
CA LYS A 451 -24.12 -7.15 9.52
C LYS A 451 -23.56 -7.99 8.37
N THR A 452 -22.72 -7.40 7.51
CA THR A 452 -22.08 -8.13 6.40
C THR A 452 -21.20 -9.27 6.89
N ILE A 453 -20.46 -9.10 7.99
CA ILE A 453 -19.69 -10.20 8.61
C ILE A 453 -20.61 -11.34 9.04
N ALA A 454 -21.74 -11.04 9.69
CA ALA A 454 -22.70 -12.06 10.11
C ALA A 454 -23.26 -12.83 8.91
N ASP A 455 -23.68 -12.12 7.86
CA ASP A 455 -24.20 -12.71 6.62
C ASP A 455 -23.12 -13.57 5.91
N ALA A 456 -21.89 -13.07 5.81
CA ALA A 456 -20.76 -13.78 5.22
C ALA A 456 -20.38 -15.04 6.00
N THR A 457 -20.43 -14.99 7.34
CA THR A 457 -20.16 -16.14 8.21
C THR A 457 -21.19 -17.24 8.03
N GLU A 458 -22.48 -16.88 7.97
CA GLU A 458 -23.55 -17.83 7.70
C GLU A 458 -23.41 -18.46 6.30
N GLN A 459 -23.09 -17.66 5.30
CA GLN A 459 -22.89 -18.14 3.93
C GLN A 459 -21.67 -19.07 3.83
N ARG A 460 -20.57 -18.74 4.51
CA ARG A 460 -19.36 -19.56 4.56
C ARG A 460 -19.62 -20.92 5.19
N ALA A 461 -20.40 -20.98 6.27
CA ALA A 461 -20.79 -22.26 6.89
C ALA A 461 -21.54 -23.16 5.90
N LYS A 462 -22.53 -22.60 5.18
CA LYS A 462 -23.29 -23.33 4.15
C LYS A 462 -22.40 -23.83 3.01
N LEU A 463 -21.51 -22.98 2.49
CA LEU A 463 -20.57 -23.36 1.42
C LEU A 463 -19.55 -24.42 1.88
N TRP A 464 -19.16 -24.41 3.15
CA TRP A 464 -18.23 -25.40 3.69
C TRP A 464 -18.87 -26.79 3.81
N ASP A 465 -20.12 -26.87 4.27
CA ASP A 465 -20.89 -28.12 4.26
C ASP A 465 -21.00 -28.69 2.84
N GLU A 466 -21.13 -27.81 1.83
CA GLU A 466 -21.15 -28.21 0.42
C GLU A 466 -19.77 -28.69 -0.07
N CYS A 467 -18.67 -28.06 0.34
CA CYS A 467 -17.31 -28.53 0.03
C CYS A 467 -17.11 -29.97 0.55
N LEU A 468 -17.56 -30.26 1.76
CA LEU A 468 -17.46 -31.59 2.36
C LEU A 468 -18.32 -32.63 1.61
N ALA A 469 -19.52 -32.24 1.17
CA ALA A 469 -20.37 -33.10 0.35
C ALA A 469 -19.73 -33.39 -1.02
N LEU A 470 -19.19 -32.36 -1.68
CA LEU A 470 -18.51 -32.50 -2.98
C LEU A 470 -17.26 -33.36 -2.89
N GLU A 471 -16.47 -33.27 -1.81
CA GLU A 471 -15.28 -34.10 -1.62
C GLU A 471 -15.61 -35.59 -1.63
N SER A 472 -16.69 -35.98 -0.95
CA SER A 472 -17.17 -37.38 -0.97
C SER A 472 -17.55 -37.81 -2.39
N GLN A 473 -18.20 -36.93 -3.15
CA GLN A 473 -18.61 -37.21 -4.54
C GLN A 473 -17.40 -37.26 -5.48
N VAL A 474 -16.36 -36.44 -5.27
CA VAL A 474 -15.11 -36.45 -6.05
C VAL A 474 -14.37 -37.77 -5.85
N ALA A 475 -14.25 -38.24 -4.60
CA ALA A 475 -13.59 -39.51 -4.30
C ALA A 475 -14.31 -40.68 -5.00
N GLU A 476 -15.64 -40.71 -4.93
CA GLU A 476 -16.45 -41.72 -5.61
C GLU A 476 -16.32 -41.64 -7.14
N ALA A 477 -16.45 -40.44 -7.72
CA ALA A 477 -16.31 -40.23 -9.16
C ALA A 477 -14.92 -40.60 -9.69
N ARG A 478 -13.86 -40.40 -8.89
CA ARG A 478 -12.50 -40.86 -9.23
C ARG A 478 -12.43 -42.37 -9.35
N GLU A 479 -12.93 -43.09 -8.35
CA GLU A 479 -12.92 -44.54 -8.35
C GLU A 479 -13.71 -45.11 -9.51
N ASN A 480 -14.88 -44.55 -9.83
CA ASN A 480 -15.65 -45.06 -10.97
C ASN A 480 -15.20 -44.54 -12.35
N MET A 481 -14.47 -43.41 -12.43
CA MET A 481 -13.65 -43.07 -13.60
C MET A 481 -12.54 -44.11 -13.83
N LEU A 482 -11.80 -44.51 -12.79
CA LEU A 482 -10.73 -45.52 -12.89
C LEU A 482 -11.27 -46.90 -13.32
N ARG A 483 -12.44 -47.30 -12.78
CA ARG A 483 -13.11 -48.53 -13.22
C ARG A 483 -13.60 -48.47 -14.67
N ALA A 484 -14.14 -47.33 -15.10
CA ALA A 484 -14.58 -47.13 -16.48
C ALA A 484 -13.38 -47.10 -17.46
N ASP A 485 -12.25 -46.51 -17.06
CA ASP A 485 -10.98 -46.54 -17.81
C ASP A 485 -10.52 -47.98 -18.05
N GLN A 486 -10.44 -48.79 -17.00
CA GLN A 486 -10.06 -50.20 -17.14
C GLN A 486 -10.99 -50.96 -18.09
N THR A 487 -12.30 -50.74 -17.98
CA THR A 487 -13.28 -51.41 -18.85
C THR A 487 -13.13 -50.99 -20.30
N PHE A 488 -12.91 -49.68 -20.55
CA PHE A 488 -12.66 -49.15 -21.88
C PHE A 488 -11.34 -49.64 -22.48
N ARG A 489 -10.27 -49.69 -21.67
CA ARG A 489 -8.96 -50.29 -22.02
C ARG A 489 -9.12 -51.69 -22.58
N TYR A 490 -9.76 -52.57 -21.81
CA TYR A 490 -9.98 -53.96 -22.23
C TYR A 490 -10.81 -54.05 -23.51
N ALA A 491 -11.82 -53.20 -23.68
CA ALA A 491 -12.66 -53.18 -24.88
C ALA A 491 -11.89 -52.72 -26.13
N VAL A 492 -11.04 -51.70 -26.01
CA VAL A 492 -10.21 -51.20 -27.12
C VAL A 492 -9.12 -52.20 -27.49
N GLU A 493 -8.42 -52.77 -26.50
CA GLU A 493 -7.40 -53.81 -26.70
C GLU A 493 -7.98 -55.06 -27.37
N ALA A 494 -9.21 -55.44 -27.01
CA ALA A 494 -9.93 -56.54 -27.66
C ALA A 494 -10.37 -56.21 -29.09
N ARG A 495 -10.64 -54.94 -29.40
CA ARG A 495 -11.23 -54.52 -30.69
C ARG A 495 -10.17 -54.15 -31.75
N ARG A 496 -8.98 -53.63 -31.38
CA ARG A 496 -7.84 -53.39 -32.31
C ARG A 496 -6.44 -53.36 -31.64
N ARG A 497 -5.42 -53.88 -32.35
CA ARG A 497 -3.98 -53.66 -32.07
C ARG A 497 -3.55 -52.21 -32.41
N CYS A 498 -3.97 -51.20 -31.63
CA CYS A 498 -3.72 -49.79 -31.95
C CYS A 498 -2.64 -49.13 -31.06
N LEU A 499 -1.60 -48.57 -31.70
CA LEU A 499 -0.49 -47.81 -31.10
C LEU A 499 -0.86 -46.42 -30.53
N ARG A 500 -2.09 -45.92 -30.75
CA ARG A 500 -2.53 -44.58 -30.33
C ARG A 500 -3.11 -44.51 -28.92
N PHE A 501 -3.45 -45.65 -28.32
CA PHE A 501 -4.06 -45.69 -26.98
C PHE A 501 -3.10 -45.19 -25.87
N ALA A 502 -1.79 -45.24 -26.11
CA ALA A 502 -0.79 -44.73 -25.18
C ALA A 502 -0.93 -43.22 -24.90
N ALA A 503 -1.33 -42.40 -25.88
CA ALA A 503 -1.53 -40.96 -25.68
C ALA A 503 -2.70 -40.65 -24.73
N ILE A 504 -3.80 -41.42 -24.87
CA ILE A 504 -4.95 -41.37 -23.96
C ILE A 504 -4.50 -41.77 -22.55
N VAL A 505 -3.68 -42.82 -22.40
CA VAL A 505 -3.15 -43.28 -21.09
C VAL A 505 -2.24 -42.24 -20.42
N ASP A 506 -1.43 -41.51 -21.17
CA ASP A 506 -0.56 -40.46 -20.63
C ASP A 506 -1.38 -39.26 -20.13
N LEU A 507 -2.43 -38.84 -20.84
CA LEU A 507 -3.34 -37.78 -20.41
C LEU A 507 -4.15 -38.19 -19.16
N ILE A 508 -4.49 -39.47 -19.04
CA ILE A 508 -5.16 -40.06 -17.87
C ILE A 508 -4.27 -40.06 -16.63
N THR A 509 -2.97 -40.33 -16.83
CA THR A 509 -1.99 -40.26 -15.74
C THR A 509 -1.89 -38.84 -15.17
N ALA A 510 -2.10 -37.80 -15.99
CA ALA A 510 -2.17 -36.41 -15.54
C ALA A 510 -3.44 -36.12 -14.69
N LEU A 511 -4.60 -36.68 -15.05
CA LEU A 511 -5.85 -36.49 -14.27
C LEU A 511 -5.90 -37.29 -12.96
N THR A 512 -5.25 -38.45 -12.91
CA THR A 512 -5.25 -39.32 -11.70
C THR A 512 -4.30 -38.85 -10.59
N GLY A 513 -3.36 -37.96 -10.92
CA GLY A 513 -2.42 -37.31 -10.00
C GLY A 513 -3.03 -36.22 -9.12
N PHE A 514 -4.30 -35.88 -9.29
CA PHE A 514 -5.01 -34.94 -8.42
C PHE A 514 -5.42 -35.63 -7.11
N PRO A 515 -5.03 -35.09 -5.93
CA PRO A 515 -5.25 -35.76 -4.64
C PRO A 515 -6.74 -35.83 -4.29
N ALA A 516 -7.19 -37.02 -3.86
CA ALA A 516 -8.57 -37.35 -3.51
C ALA A 516 -8.83 -37.48 -1.99
N ASP A 517 -7.79 -37.36 -1.15
CA ASP A 517 -7.89 -37.67 0.27
C ASP A 517 -7.61 -36.43 1.13
N ILE A 518 -8.65 -35.77 1.64
CA ILE A 518 -8.56 -34.53 2.46
C ILE A 518 -9.03 -34.73 3.92
N ILE A 519 -9.63 -35.86 4.27
CA ILE A 519 -10.67 -35.92 5.33
C ILE A 519 -10.20 -35.98 6.80
N ASP A 520 -8.98 -36.40 7.16
CA ASP A 520 -8.72 -36.75 8.58
C ASP A 520 -8.27 -35.60 9.52
N GLY A 521 -7.63 -34.54 9.01
CA GLY A 521 -7.14 -33.46 9.88
C GLY A 521 -8.20 -32.42 10.30
N VAL A 522 -9.25 -32.26 9.48
CA VAL A 522 -10.15 -31.09 9.57
C VAL A 522 -11.39 -31.35 10.43
N LYS A 523 -11.81 -32.61 10.60
CA LYS A 523 -12.93 -32.98 11.48
C LYS A 523 -12.73 -32.60 12.97
N GLN A 524 -11.50 -32.27 13.38
CA GLN A 524 -11.20 -31.87 14.77
C GLN A 524 -11.28 -30.35 15.03
N ALA A 525 -11.35 -29.51 14.01
CA ALA A 525 -11.36 -28.05 14.15
C ALA A 525 -12.81 -27.49 14.21
N LYS A 526 -13.41 -27.46 15.41
CA LYS A 526 -14.73 -26.82 15.63
C LYS A 526 -14.69 -25.30 15.42
N GLU A 527 -15.83 -24.76 14.98
CA GLU A 527 -16.16 -23.35 14.67
C GLU A 527 -15.65 -22.30 15.68
N ALA A 528 -15.48 -22.65 16.96
CA ALA A 528 -15.03 -21.71 18.00
C ALA A 528 -13.50 -21.45 18.02
N ALA A 529 -12.69 -22.32 17.42
CA ALA A 529 -11.23 -22.15 17.37
C ALA A 529 -10.77 -21.20 16.25
N TRP A 530 -11.63 -20.92 15.26
CA TRP A 530 -11.30 -20.17 14.06
C TRP A 530 -11.16 -18.66 14.33
N PHE A 531 -12.08 -18.08 15.11
CA PHE A 531 -12.13 -16.64 15.41
C PHE A 531 -10.98 -16.13 16.30
N GLY A 532 -10.27 -17.02 17.01
CA GLY A 532 -9.18 -16.66 17.93
C GLY A 532 -7.77 -16.92 17.41
N ALA A 533 -7.62 -17.56 16.24
CA ALA A 533 -6.38 -18.23 15.85
C ALA A 533 -5.90 -17.94 14.42
N ALA A 534 -6.20 -16.75 13.87
CA ALA A 534 -5.67 -16.33 12.55
C ALA A 534 -4.13 -16.38 12.48
N GLY A 535 -3.43 -16.43 13.63
CA GLY A 535 -1.98 -16.61 13.71
C GLY A 535 -1.44 -18.04 13.85
N SER A 536 -2.28 -19.09 13.99
CA SER A 536 -1.77 -20.46 14.26
C SER A 536 -2.23 -21.55 13.28
N LEU A 537 -2.69 -21.18 12.09
CA LEU A 537 -2.95 -22.12 10.99
C LEU A 537 -1.70 -22.84 10.47
N ALA A 538 -0.50 -22.40 10.88
CA ALA A 538 0.79 -22.94 10.46
C ALA A 538 1.08 -24.40 10.90
N GLY A 539 0.34 -24.97 11.87
CA GLY A 539 0.72 -26.24 12.48
C GLY A 539 -0.27 -27.42 12.38
N GLY A 540 -1.48 -27.22 11.84
CA GLY A 540 -2.58 -28.17 12.04
C GLY A 540 -3.10 -28.93 10.81
N LEU A 541 -2.61 -28.63 9.60
CA LEU A 541 -3.12 -29.25 8.37
C LEU A 541 -2.25 -30.44 7.93
N PRO A 542 -2.85 -31.57 7.50
CA PRO A 542 -2.12 -32.69 6.90
C PRO A 542 -1.31 -32.26 5.67
N GLY A 543 -0.14 -32.88 5.46
CA GLY A 543 0.88 -32.47 4.48
C GLY A 543 0.47 -32.39 2.99
N ASN A 544 -0.68 -32.96 2.64
CA ASN A 544 -1.31 -32.94 1.31
C ASN A 544 -2.29 -31.76 1.13
N LEU A 545 -3.01 -31.35 2.19
CA LEU A 545 -3.70 -30.06 2.27
C LEU A 545 -2.70 -28.91 2.29
N VAL A 546 -1.51 -29.14 2.86
CA VAL A 546 -0.35 -28.25 2.77
C VAL A 546 0.16 -28.12 1.33
N GLY A 547 -0.24 -28.94 0.35
CA GLY A 547 0.11 -28.72 -1.06
C GLY A 547 -0.66 -27.56 -1.71
N LEU A 548 -1.99 -27.55 -1.57
CA LEU A 548 -2.87 -26.47 -2.04
C LEU A 548 -2.87 -25.28 -1.06
N GLY A 549 -2.76 -25.59 0.23
CA GLY A 549 -2.64 -24.66 1.35
C GLY A 549 -1.21 -24.19 1.63
N LYS A 550 -0.16 -24.66 0.93
CA LYS A 550 1.18 -24.03 0.97
C LYS A 550 1.11 -22.62 0.40
N THR A 551 0.25 -22.39 -0.58
CA THR A 551 -0.09 -21.04 -1.06
C THR A 551 -0.69 -20.17 0.05
N ILE A 552 -1.31 -20.79 1.07
CA ILE A 552 -2.01 -20.11 2.18
C ILE A 552 -1.10 -19.98 3.42
N ASN A 553 -0.24 -20.96 3.73
CA ASN A 553 0.59 -20.96 4.95
C ASN A 553 2.02 -20.39 4.77
N VAL A 554 2.55 -20.30 3.54
CA VAL A 554 3.84 -19.66 3.28
C VAL A 554 3.78 -18.13 3.51
N LEU A 555 2.57 -17.56 3.51
CA LEU A 555 2.28 -16.15 3.79
C LEU A 555 2.57 -15.71 5.23
N SER A 556 2.91 -16.63 6.14
CA SER A 556 3.28 -16.28 7.52
C SER A 556 4.79 -16.27 7.80
N SER A 557 5.63 -16.87 6.95
CA SER A 557 7.03 -17.12 7.32
C SER A 557 8.13 -16.54 6.44
N ASP A 558 7.88 -16.06 5.21
CA ASP A 558 8.78 -15.10 4.53
C ASP A 558 8.20 -14.77 3.13
N PHE A 559 7.92 -13.48 2.87
CA PHE A 559 7.26 -13.01 1.63
C PHE A 559 8.16 -13.00 0.38
N SER A 560 9.39 -13.53 0.45
CA SER A 560 10.19 -13.80 -0.75
C SER A 560 9.49 -14.78 -1.71
N ASP A 561 8.70 -15.69 -1.15
CA ASP A 561 8.05 -16.77 -1.89
C ASP A 561 6.76 -16.31 -2.59
N ALA A 562 6.13 -15.23 -2.12
CA ALA A 562 4.92 -14.66 -2.72
C ALA A 562 5.19 -14.07 -4.11
N GLN A 563 6.41 -13.57 -4.36
CA GLN A 563 6.85 -13.11 -5.67
C GLN A 563 7.03 -14.29 -6.64
N GLU A 564 7.68 -15.36 -6.20
CA GLU A 564 7.87 -16.57 -7.01
C GLU A 564 6.53 -17.26 -7.31
N GLN A 565 5.60 -17.24 -6.35
CA GLN A 565 4.27 -17.79 -6.50
C GLN A 565 3.37 -16.92 -7.41
N TRP A 566 3.50 -15.59 -7.33
CA TRP A 566 2.90 -14.67 -8.30
C TRP A 566 3.45 -14.90 -9.71
N ASP A 567 4.76 -15.05 -9.88
CA ASP A 567 5.36 -15.30 -11.20
C ASP A 567 4.90 -16.65 -11.78
N ARG A 568 4.70 -17.67 -10.93
CA ARG A 568 4.11 -18.96 -11.32
C ARG A 568 2.62 -18.86 -11.64
N THR A 569 1.85 -18.13 -10.84
CA THR A 569 0.40 -17.91 -11.04
C THR A 569 0.14 -17.05 -12.27
N THR A 570 0.94 -16.02 -12.52
CA THR A 570 0.91 -15.20 -13.74
C THR A 570 1.34 -16.00 -14.95
N ALA A 571 2.41 -16.79 -14.87
CA ALA A 571 2.78 -17.71 -15.95
C ALA A 571 1.67 -18.74 -16.22
N ALA A 572 0.94 -19.21 -15.19
CA ALA A 572 -0.20 -20.10 -15.36
C ALA A 572 -1.45 -19.38 -15.91
N LEU A 573 -1.72 -18.15 -15.49
CA LEU A 573 -2.83 -17.31 -15.97
C LEU A 573 -2.61 -16.83 -17.41
N GLU A 574 -1.38 -16.53 -17.78
CA GLU A 574 -0.94 -16.13 -19.13
C GLU A 574 -0.80 -17.32 -20.08
N ALA A 575 -0.49 -18.52 -19.56
CA ALA A 575 -0.39 -19.74 -20.37
C ALA A 575 -1.73 -20.44 -20.59
N ASP A 576 -2.63 -20.52 -19.60
CA ASP A 576 -3.97 -21.15 -19.70
C ASP A 576 -4.76 -20.87 -18.40
N GLY A 577 -5.64 -19.87 -18.41
CA GLY A 577 -6.20 -19.21 -17.22
C GLY A 577 -6.79 -20.09 -16.11
N ALA A 578 -6.24 -20.03 -14.90
CA ALA A 578 -6.73 -20.69 -13.68
C ALA A 578 -6.84 -22.23 -13.74
N ASP A 579 -6.58 -22.91 -12.62
CA ASP A 579 -6.61 -24.37 -12.52
C ASP A 579 -7.91 -25.03 -13.03
N SER A 580 -9.03 -24.28 -13.02
CA SER A 580 -10.31 -24.71 -13.58
C SER A 580 -10.33 -24.73 -15.11
N ALA A 581 -9.66 -23.79 -15.82
CA ALA A 581 -9.57 -23.84 -17.28
C ALA A 581 -8.52 -24.84 -17.76
N LYS A 582 -7.47 -25.14 -16.97
CA LYS A 582 -6.56 -26.26 -17.27
C LYS A 582 -7.31 -27.60 -17.25
N LEU A 583 -8.05 -27.87 -16.16
CA LEU A 583 -8.91 -29.07 -16.09
C LEU A 583 -9.95 -29.12 -17.22
N ALA A 584 -10.45 -27.98 -17.65
CA ALA A 584 -11.40 -27.90 -18.75
C ALA A 584 -10.75 -28.06 -20.13
N GLY A 585 -9.52 -27.56 -20.32
CA GLY A 585 -8.71 -27.76 -21.53
C GLY A 585 -8.27 -29.21 -21.68
N ASP A 586 -7.89 -29.86 -20.58
CA ASP A 586 -7.62 -31.30 -20.52
C ASP A 586 -8.90 -32.10 -20.88
N LEU A 587 -10.08 -31.69 -20.39
CA LEU A 587 -11.35 -32.30 -20.76
C LEU A 587 -11.68 -32.14 -22.25
N ASP A 588 -11.44 -30.96 -22.84
CA ASP A 588 -11.65 -30.71 -24.26
C ASP A 588 -10.68 -31.53 -25.14
N ALA A 589 -9.44 -31.72 -24.68
CA ALA A 589 -8.46 -32.60 -25.31
C ALA A 589 -8.91 -34.07 -25.27
N ILE A 590 -9.38 -34.54 -24.11
CA ILE A 590 -9.91 -35.91 -23.95
C ILE A 590 -11.12 -36.14 -24.85
N ASN A 591 -12.07 -35.21 -24.87
CA ASN A 591 -13.25 -35.31 -25.73
C ASN A 591 -12.85 -35.47 -27.20
N ARG A 592 -11.87 -34.68 -27.66
CA ARG A 592 -11.38 -34.74 -29.04
C ARG A 592 -10.70 -36.08 -29.36
N GLU A 593 -9.92 -36.63 -28.44
CA GLU A 593 -9.26 -37.93 -28.63
C GLU A 593 -10.24 -39.11 -28.55
N MET A 594 -11.29 -38.96 -27.75
CA MET A 594 -12.32 -39.99 -27.54
C MET A 594 -13.33 -40.09 -28.68
N ALA A 595 -13.47 -39.05 -29.50
CA ALA A 595 -14.42 -38.95 -30.60
C ALA A 595 -14.47 -40.20 -31.51
N GLU A 596 -13.31 -40.79 -31.82
CA GLU A 596 -13.19 -41.98 -32.69
C GLU A 596 -13.76 -43.27 -32.08
N TYR A 597 -13.99 -43.30 -30.75
CA TYR A 597 -14.43 -44.47 -29.99
C TYR A 597 -15.86 -44.34 -29.47
N MET A 598 -16.55 -43.23 -29.71
CA MET A 598 -17.87 -42.96 -29.14
C MET A 598 -18.99 -43.91 -29.62
N ASP A 599 -18.73 -44.76 -30.62
CA ASP A 599 -19.61 -45.87 -31.00
C ASP A 599 -19.62 -47.00 -29.94
N MET A 600 -18.56 -47.11 -29.14
CA MET A 600 -18.42 -48.11 -28.07
C MET A 600 -19.26 -47.70 -26.84
N PRO A 601 -20.08 -48.60 -26.27
CA PRO A 601 -20.74 -48.37 -24.99
C PRO A 601 -19.74 -48.01 -23.86
N GLU A 602 -18.58 -48.66 -23.86
CA GLU A 602 -17.52 -48.49 -22.85
C GLU A 602 -16.85 -47.11 -22.95
N ALA A 603 -16.63 -46.61 -24.17
CA ALA A 603 -16.09 -45.26 -24.38
C ALA A 603 -17.07 -44.17 -23.92
N ARG A 604 -18.37 -44.37 -24.17
CA ARG A 604 -19.42 -43.44 -23.70
C ARG A 604 -19.50 -43.42 -22.18
N ALA A 605 -19.45 -44.58 -21.55
CA ALA A 605 -19.43 -44.71 -20.08
C ALA A 605 -18.18 -44.05 -19.49
N TYR A 606 -17.01 -44.25 -20.11
CA TYR A 606 -15.77 -43.62 -19.68
C TYR A 606 -15.80 -42.09 -19.85
N ASN A 607 -16.32 -41.57 -20.98
CA ASN A 607 -16.47 -40.13 -21.19
C ASN A 607 -17.35 -39.48 -20.12
N ALA A 608 -18.48 -40.13 -19.82
CA ALA A 608 -19.40 -39.68 -18.78
C ALA A 608 -18.72 -39.64 -17.40
N ALA A 609 -17.92 -40.65 -17.07
CA ALA A 609 -17.19 -40.71 -15.80
C ALA A 609 -16.09 -39.65 -15.69
N VAL A 610 -15.33 -39.39 -16.78
CA VAL A 610 -14.33 -38.30 -16.82
C VAL A 610 -15.00 -36.94 -16.66
N ARG A 611 -16.10 -36.67 -17.38
CA ARG A 611 -16.86 -35.42 -17.27
C ARG A 611 -17.42 -35.21 -15.87
N ALA A 612 -17.95 -36.27 -15.25
CA ALA A 612 -18.46 -36.21 -13.88
C ALA A 612 -17.33 -35.92 -12.88
N TYR A 613 -16.20 -36.63 -12.97
CA TYR A 613 -15.05 -36.40 -12.09
C TYR A 613 -14.46 -34.99 -12.24
N VAL A 614 -14.19 -34.54 -13.47
CA VAL A 614 -13.65 -33.20 -13.73
C VAL A 614 -14.63 -32.11 -13.28
N GLY A 615 -15.92 -32.27 -13.57
CA GLY A 615 -16.96 -31.32 -13.16
C GLY A 615 -17.06 -31.19 -11.63
N LEU A 616 -17.03 -32.31 -10.90
CA LEU A 616 -17.04 -32.31 -9.44
C LEU A 616 -15.75 -31.71 -8.85
N CYS A 617 -14.59 -32.00 -9.43
CA CYS A 617 -13.33 -31.38 -9.04
C CYS A 617 -13.35 -29.85 -9.24
N GLN A 618 -13.86 -29.39 -10.38
CA GLN A 618 -14.04 -27.96 -10.65
C GLN A 618 -15.01 -27.34 -9.64
N ALA A 619 -16.19 -27.95 -9.44
CA ALA A 619 -17.18 -27.49 -8.46
C ALA A 619 -16.55 -27.35 -7.06
N ARG A 620 -15.88 -28.40 -6.57
CA ARG A 620 -15.22 -28.38 -5.25
C ARG A 620 -14.15 -27.29 -5.15
N ASN A 621 -13.22 -27.25 -6.10
CA ASN A 621 -12.12 -26.29 -6.07
C ASN A 621 -12.65 -24.84 -6.06
N MET A 622 -13.73 -24.57 -6.78
CA MET A 622 -14.39 -23.26 -6.79
C MET A 622 -15.06 -22.95 -5.46
N LYS A 623 -15.75 -23.91 -4.81
CA LYS A 623 -16.33 -23.69 -3.48
C LYS A 623 -15.26 -23.42 -2.42
N ILE A 624 -14.11 -24.07 -2.50
CA ILE A 624 -12.96 -23.79 -1.61
C ILE A 624 -12.45 -22.34 -1.82
N MET A 625 -12.40 -21.88 -3.07
CA MET A 625 -12.04 -20.49 -3.40
C MET A 625 -13.08 -19.50 -2.87
N GLU A 626 -14.37 -19.79 -2.99
CA GLU A 626 -15.47 -18.96 -2.44
C GLU A 626 -15.45 -18.91 -0.91
N CYS A 627 -15.21 -20.04 -0.23
CA CYS A 627 -15.01 -20.07 1.22
C CYS A 627 -13.83 -19.20 1.63
N SER A 628 -12.71 -19.31 0.90
CA SER A 628 -11.52 -18.49 1.18
C SER A 628 -11.79 -16.99 0.98
N LYS A 629 -12.58 -16.63 -0.04
CA LYS A 629 -13.00 -15.24 -0.25
C LYS A 629 -13.80 -14.73 0.93
N LEU A 630 -14.79 -15.50 1.41
CA LEU A 630 -15.61 -15.08 2.55
C LEU A 630 -14.77 -14.95 3.83
N ASP A 631 -13.79 -15.83 4.03
CA ASP A 631 -12.83 -15.72 5.13
C ASP A 631 -12.00 -14.42 5.01
N GLU A 632 -11.51 -14.09 3.81
CA GLU A 632 -10.80 -12.84 3.52
C GLU A 632 -11.68 -11.59 3.70
N ASP A 633 -12.95 -11.65 3.31
CA ASP A 633 -13.91 -10.57 3.47
C ASP A 633 -14.22 -10.33 4.95
N VAL A 634 -14.38 -11.38 5.75
CA VAL A 634 -14.56 -11.26 7.21
C VAL A 634 -13.33 -10.59 7.83
N LEU A 635 -12.13 -11.07 7.55
CA LEU A 635 -10.88 -10.49 8.08
C LEU A 635 -10.71 -9.02 7.64
N GLY A 636 -10.99 -8.71 6.38
CA GLY A 636 -10.92 -7.35 5.84
C GLY A 636 -11.94 -6.42 6.48
N LEU A 637 -13.16 -6.89 6.73
CA LEU A 637 -14.21 -6.11 7.39
C LEU A 637 -13.95 -5.92 8.88
N GLU A 638 -13.45 -6.94 9.60
CA GLU A 638 -13.02 -6.82 11.00
C GLU A 638 -11.90 -5.78 11.14
N ALA A 639 -10.90 -5.84 10.27
CA ALA A 639 -9.84 -4.85 10.19
C ALA A 639 -10.37 -3.44 9.93
N LYS A 640 -11.34 -3.27 9.01
CA LYS A 640 -12.01 -1.99 8.74
C LYS A 640 -12.81 -1.49 9.94
N ILE A 641 -13.48 -2.38 10.68
CA ILE A 641 -14.21 -2.04 11.91
C ILE A 641 -13.23 -1.51 12.97
N ASP A 642 -12.17 -2.27 13.27
CA ASP A 642 -11.19 -1.90 14.29
C ASP A 642 -10.49 -0.58 13.95
N GLN A 643 -10.11 -0.38 12.69
CA GLN A 643 -9.53 0.86 12.19
C GLN A 643 -10.50 2.04 12.32
N THR A 644 -11.73 1.90 11.81
CA THR A 644 -12.73 2.99 11.80
C THR A 644 -13.15 3.34 13.23
N GLN A 645 -13.39 2.35 14.08
CA GLN A 645 -13.77 2.56 15.48
C GLN A 645 -12.66 3.29 16.24
N THR A 646 -11.40 2.88 16.06
CA THR A 646 -10.25 3.53 16.69
C THR A 646 -10.11 4.99 16.23
N GLN A 647 -10.26 5.26 14.94
CA GLN A 647 -10.23 6.63 14.41
C GLN A 647 -11.37 7.48 14.97
N MET A 648 -12.57 6.91 15.12
CA MET A 648 -13.71 7.59 15.75
C MET A 648 -13.46 7.88 17.23
N ASP A 649 -12.85 6.95 17.98
CA ASP A 649 -12.50 7.14 19.39
C ASP A 649 -11.41 8.22 19.58
N GLU A 650 -10.40 8.26 18.70
CA GLU A 650 -9.37 9.31 18.68
C GLU A 650 -10.00 10.69 18.46
N LEU A 651 -10.93 10.81 17.50
CA LEU A 651 -11.63 12.05 17.22
C LEU A 651 -12.53 12.49 18.38
N LYS A 652 -13.25 11.55 19.01
CA LYS A 652 -14.11 11.82 20.18
C LYS A 652 -13.33 12.27 21.41
N SER A 653 -12.12 11.74 21.62
CA SER A 653 -11.23 12.22 22.69
C SER A 653 -10.77 13.66 22.47
N THR A 654 -10.63 14.08 21.20
CA THR A 654 -10.19 15.42 20.79
C THR A 654 -11.33 16.46 20.87
N GLU A 655 -12.60 16.05 20.80
CA GLU A 655 -13.78 16.92 20.99
C GLU A 655 -13.84 17.59 22.38
N SER A 656 -13.20 16.99 23.40
CA SER A 656 -13.08 17.59 24.73
C SER A 656 -12.17 18.84 24.79
N GLY A 657 -11.49 19.17 23.69
CA GLY A 657 -10.80 20.44 23.50
C GLY A 657 -10.76 20.83 22.01
N LYS A 658 -11.78 21.58 21.55
CA LYS A 658 -11.88 22.24 20.22
C LYS A 658 -11.07 21.55 19.12
N LEU A 659 -11.69 20.57 18.47
CA LEU A 659 -11.11 19.84 17.34
C LEU A 659 -10.76 20.82 16.21
N ASP A 660 -9.48 20.95 15.88
CA ASP A 660 -9.03 21.70 14.71
C ASP A 660 -9.26 20.81 13.47
N PRO A 661 -10.23 21.14 12.60
CA PRO A 661 -10.56 20.31 11.44
C PRO A 661 -9.44 20.33 10.38
N THR A 662 -8.36 21.09 10.57
CA THR A 662 -7.16 21.06 9.72
C THR A 662 -6.20 19.91 10.06
N LEU A 663 -6.38 19.23 11.22
CA LEU A 663 -5.51 18.15 11.67
C LEU A 663 -5.58 16.90 10.76
N ALA A 664 -4.44 16.25 10.58
CA ALA A 664 -4.30 15.07 9.72
C ALA A 664 -5.28 13.92 10.06
N PRO A 665 -5.52 13.54 11.33
CA PRO A 665 -6.46 12.46 11.66
C PRO A 665 -7.90 12.71 11.17
N TYR A 666 -8.35 13.97 11.16
CA TYR A 666 -9.69 14.32 10.71
C TYR A 666 -9.84 14.19 9.19
N ARG A 667 -8.85 14.68 8.43
CA ARG A 667 -8.75 14.48 6.97
C ARG A 667 -8.78 13.01 6.60
N THR A 668 -7.94 12.23 7.27
CA THR A 668 -7.77 10.81 7.01
C THR A 668 -9.02 10.01 7.32
N PHE A 669 -9.75 10.36 8.39
CA PHE A 669 -11.04 9.76 8.70
C PHE A 669 -12.10 10.05 7.63
N LEU A 670 -12.28 11.32 7.24
CA LEU A 670 -13.26 11.69 6.21
C LEU A 670 -12.94 11.08 4.84
N LEU A 671 -11.64 11.05 4.48
CA LEU A 671 -11.17 10.36 3.27
C LEU A 671 -11.43 8.85 3.35
N GLY A 672 -11.18 8.23 4.51
CA GLY A 672 -11.49 6.83 4.77
C GLY A 672 -12.97 6.53 4.60
N LEU A 673 -13.87 7.36 5.13
CA LEU A 673 -15.31 7.22 4.97
C LEU A 673 -15.76 7.35 3.50
N TYR A 674 -15.27 8.39 2.80
CA TYR A 674 -15.58 8.61 1.40
C TYR A 674 -15.12 7.44 0.52
N ASN A 675 -13.88 6.98 0.71
CA ASN A 675 -13.34 5.86 -0.06
C ASN A 675 -14.01 4.54 0.29
N ASN A 676 -14.29 4.27 1.56
CA ASN A 676 -15.04 3.08 1.97
C ASN A 676 -16.43 3.03 1.33
N TYR A 677 -17.12 4.17 1.24
CA TYR A 677 -18.39 4.24 0.54
C TYR A 677 -18.22 3.94 -0.96
N LYS A 678 -17.19 4.53 -1.57
CA LYS A 678 -16.86 4.30 -2.97
C LYS A 678 -16.47 2.84 -3.24
N ASP A 679 -15.79 2.18 -2.32
CA ASP A 679 -15.49 0.74 -2.36
C ASP A 679 -16.78 -0.06 -2.47
N SER A 680 -17.70 0.13 -1.53
CA SER A 680 -18.99 -0.60 -1.54
C SER A 680 -19.79 -0.38 -2.83
N LEU A 681 -19.75 0.82 -3.39
CA LEU A 681 -20.38 1.10 -4.67
C LEU A 681 -19.67 0.41 -5.85
N LEU A 682 -18.34 0.40 -5.84
CA LEU A 682 -17.52 -0.26 -6.86
C LEU A 682 -17.72 -1.78 -6.85
N ASP A 683 -17.88 -2.40 -5.68
CA ASP A 683 -18.24 -3.82 -5.55
C ASP A 683 -19.58 -4.12 -6.25
N GLN A 684 -20.60 -3.28 -6.02
CA GLN A 684 -21.93 -3.47 -6.62
C GLN A 684 -21.91 -3.22 -8.13
N LEU A 685 -21.17 -2.22 -8.60
CA LEU A 685 -20.95 -1.99 -10.03
C LEU A 685 -20.19 -3.15 -10.69
N PHE A 686 -19.23 -3.74 -10.00
CA PHE A 686 -18.55 -4.94 -10.47
C PHE A 686 -19.53 -6.12 -10.63
N PHE A 687 -20.41 -6.36 -9.66
CA PHE A 687 -21.43 -7.38 -9.81
C PHE A 687 -22.45 -7.05 -10.91
N GLU A 688 -22.81 -5.79 -11.10
CA GLU A 688 -23.66 -5.34 -12.21
C GLU A 688 -23.00 -5.63 -13.58
N THR A 689 -21.72 -5.30 -13.76
CA THR A 689 -20.98 -5.59 -15.01
C THR A 689 -20.78 -7.09 -15.25
N THR A 690 -20.60 -7.87 -14.19
CA THR A 690 -20.49 -9.33 -14.28
C THR A 690 -21.83 -9.97 -14.66
N ALA A 691 -22.93 -9.51 -14.07
CA ALA A 691 -24.28 -9.92 -14.46
C ALA A 691 -24.61 -9.49 -15.90
N PHE A 692 -24.13 -8.32 -16.34
CA PHE A 692 -24.20 -7.89 -17.74
C PHE A 692 -23.46 -8.85 -18.67
N ARG A 693 -22.24 -9.26 -18.31
CA ARG A 693 -21.43 -10.20 -19.09
C ARG A 693 -22.14 -11.53 -19.29
N TYR A 694 -22.73 -12.08 -18.23
CA TYR A 694 -23.53 -13.30 -18.33
C TYR A 694 -24.78 -13.13 -19.19
N ARG A 695 -25.46 -11.98 -19.06
CA ARG A 695 -26.67 -11.66 -19.82
C ARG A 695 -26.41 -11.43 -21.31
N THR A 696 -25.23 -10.95 -21.69
CA THR A 696 -24.96 -10.50 -23.07
C THR A 696 -23.86 -11.29 -23.77
N LEU A 697 -23.12 -12.11 -23.03
CA LEU A 697 -21.90 -12.80 -23.46
C LEU A 697 -20.83 -11.83 -24.02
N LYS A 698 -20.87 -10.58 -23.58
CA LYS A 698 -19.91 -9.53 -23.96
C LYS A 698 -19.25 -8.97 -22.72
N ASP A 699 -17.96 -8.72 -22.82
CA ASP A 699 -17.27 -7.95 -21.80
C ASP A 699 -17.67 -6.48 -21.93
N PHE A 700 -17.87 -5.81 -20.80
CA PHE A 700 -18.06 -4.37 -20.79
C PHE A 700 -16.71 -3.71 -21.06
N GLY A 701 -16.55 -3.13 -22.25
CA GLY A 701 -15.25 -2.65 -22.75
C GLY A 701 -14.64 -1.46 -22.00
N GLN A 702 -15.34 -0.93 -21.00
CA GLN A 702 -14.79 0.06 -20.08
C GLN A 702 -14.45 -0.62 -18.76
N ILE A 703 -13.20 -0.44 -18.33
CA ILE A 703 -12.73 -0.96 -17.05
C ILE A 703 -13.37 -0.13 -15.93
N ILE A 704 -13.85 -0.80 -14.88
CA ILE A 704 -14.24 -0.14 -13.63
C ILE A 704 -12.97 0.44 -13.01
N GLN A 705 -12.76 1.75 -13.17
CA GLN A 705 -11.59 2.44 -12.64
C GLN A 705 -11.91 3.04 -11.28
N SER A 706 -11.07 2.77 -10.28
CA SER A 706 -11.20 3.38 -8.95
C SER A 706 -10.79 4.85 -8.91
N GLY A 707 -10.21 5.41 -9.98
CA GLY A 707 -10.01 6.86 -10.13
C GLY A 707 -11.32 7.64 -10.27
N ASN A 708 -12.41 6.97 -10.63
CA ASN A 708 -13.68 7.61 -10.88
C ASN A 708 -14.23 8.28 -9.61
N THR A 709 -14.67 9.53 -9.77
CA THR A 709 -15.58 10.24 -8.88
C THR A 709 -16.94 9.56 -8.87
N LEU A 710 -17.78 9.82 -7.86
CA LEU A 710 -19.14 9.25 -7.84
C LEU A 710 -19.98 9.72 -9.04
N ALA A 711 -19.71 10.92 -9.56
CA ALA A 711 -20.32 11.40 -10.81
C ALA A 711 -19.89 10.55 -12.02
N GLU A 712 -18.60 10.23 -12.15
CA GLU A 712 -18.11 9.35 -13.21
C GLU A 712 -18.62 7.91 -13.05
N LEU A 713 -18.77 7.41 -11.82
CA LEU A 713 -19.42 6.12 -11.56
C LEU A 713 -20.91 6.13 -11.93
N SER A 714 -21.60 7.26 -11.76
CA SER A 714 -22.98 7.42 -12.24
C SER A 714 -23.07 7.43 -13.77
N VAL A 715 -22.14 8.09 -14.45
CA VAL A 715 -22.04 8.06 -15.93
C VAL A 715 -21.76 6.64 -16.40
N MET A 716 -20.84 5.93 -15.76
CA MET A 716 -20.51 4.54 -16.06
C MET A 716 -21.73 3.63 -15.90
N GLN A 717 -22.48 3.77 -14.81
CA GLN A 717 -23.73 3.03 -14.64
C GLN A 717 -24.71 3.32 -15.79
N GLY A 718 -24.88 4.59 -16.17
CA GLY A 718 -25.68 4.98 -17.34
C GLY A 718 -25.23 4.32 -18.64
N GLN A 719 -23.92 4.18 -18.84
CA GLN A 719 -23.33 3.49 -20.00
C GLN A 719 -23.55 1.98 -19.96
N ILE A 720 -23.48 1.34 -18.79
CA ILE A 720 -23.82 -0.09 -18.61
C ILE A 720 -25.29 -0.32 -18.97
N LEU A 721 -26.20 0.53 -18.48
CA LEU A 721 -27.63 0.44 -18.78
C LEU A 721 -27.90 0.65 -20.28
N GLN A 722 -27.23 1.62 -20.89
CA GLN A 722 -27.33 1.85 -22.34
C GLN A 722 -26.80 0.65 -23.14
N ALA A 723 -25.69 0.04 -22.71
CA ALA A 723 -25.14 -1.15 -23.38
C ALA A 723 -26.09 -2.35 -23.32
N VAL A 724 -26.87 -2.51 -22.24
CA VAL A 724 -27.95 -3.50 -22.17
C VAL A 724 -29.04 -3.20 -23.18
N ILE A 725 -29.50 -1.95 -23.26
CA ILE A 725 -30.53 -1.50 -24.20
C ILE A 725 -30.05 -1.72 -25.65
N ASP A 726 -28.81 -1.35 -25.96
CA ASP A 726 -28.20 -1.51 -27.28
C ASP A 726 -28.05 -2.99 -27.65
N HIS A 727 -27.68 -3.84 -26.68
CA HIS A 727 -27.65 -5.29 -26.88
C HIS A 727 -29.06 -5.81 -27.20
N GLN A 728 -30.06 -5.46 -26.40
CA GLN A 728 -31.46 -5.89 -26.62
C GLN A 728 -31.98 -5.45 -28.00
N ASN A 729 -31.66 -4.22 -28.42
CA ASN A 729 -32.07 -3.69 -29.73
C ASN A 729 -31.27 -4.30 -30.89
N GLY A 730 -30.02 -4.72 -30.65
CA GLY A 730 -29.11 -5.23 -31.66
C GLY A 730 -29.17 -6.74 -31.89
N VAL A 731 -29.70 -7.51 -30.92
CA VAL A 731 -29.99 -8.94 -31.14
C VAL A 731 -31.23 -9.04 -32.02
N GLY A 732 -31.03 -9.23 -33.33
CA GLY A 732 -32.11 -9.43 -34.30
C GLY A 732 -32.95 -10.71 -34.11
N ALA A 733 -32.71 -11.46 -33.03
CA ALA A 733 -33.38 -12.69 -32.68
C ALA A 733 -34.12 -12.52 -31.34
N ILE A 734 -35.44 -12.74 -31.36
CA ILE A 734 -36.29 -12.64 -30.17
C ILE A 734 -36.02 -13.87 -29.28
N GLU A 735 -35.78 -13.65 -27.99
CA GLU A 735 -35.72 -14.73 -26.97
C GLU A 735 -36.94 -15.65 -27.13
N GLN A 736 -36.70 -16.94 -27.37
CA GLN A 736 -37.73 -17.96 -27.57
C GLN A 736 -38.08 -18.59 -26.22
N PRO A 737 -39.27 -18.34 -25.67
CA PRO A 737 -39.72 -19.04 -24.46
C PRO A 737 -40.02 -20.51 -24.79
N PHE A 738 -39.69 -21.39 -23.86
CA PHE A 738 -40.08 -22.81 -23.91
C PHE A 738 -40.63 -23.24 -22.55
N GLN A 739 -41.66 -24.07 -22.58
CA GLN A 739 -42.39 -24.46 -21.37
C GLN A 739 -41.96 -25.83 -20.83
N SER A 740 -41.54 -26.75 -21.73
CA SER A 740 -41.21 -28.12 -21.39
C SER A 740 -40.26 -28.72 -22.44
N LEU A 741 -38.95 -28.62 -22.18
CA LEU A 741 -37.91 -29.35 -22.90
C LEU A 741 -37.46 -30.53 -22.04
N VAL A 742 -37.65 -31.74 -22.55
CA VAL A 742 -37.51 -32.98 -21.77
C VAL A 742 -36.11 -33.56 -21.94
N THR A 743 -35.41 -33.79 -20.84
CA THR A 743 -34.09 -34.44 -20.81
C THR A 743 -34.18 -35.74 -20.01
N ARG A 744 -33.22 -36.64 -20.22
CA ARG A 744 -33.14 -37.95 -19.56
C ARG A 744 -31.82 -38.11 -18.79
N PRO A 745 -31.73 -37.61 -17.54
CA PRO A 745 -30.51 -37.63 -16.75
C PRO A 745 -29.81 -38.98 -16.65
N PHE A 746 -30.52 -40.12 -16.64
CA PHE A 746 -29.89 -41.45 -16.62
C PHE A 746 -28.95 -41.69 -17.81
N GLN A 747 -29.21 -41.07 -18.96
CA GLN A 747 -28.35 -41.20 -20.15
C GLN A 747 -27.06 -40.36 -20.05
N SER A 748 -27.06 -39.38 -19.16
CA SER A 748 -25.95 -38.44 -18.93
C SER A 748 -25.25 -38.67 -17.58
N ALA A 749 -25.73 -39.62 -16.79
CA ALA A 749 -25.18 -40.02 -15.50
C ALA A 749 -24.25 -41.24 -15.66
N THR A 750 -23.36 -41.46 -14.68
CA THR A 750 -22.60 -42.71 -14.61
C THR A 750 -23.50 -43.85 -14.12
N ALA A 751 -23.20 -45.09 -14.50
CA ALA A 751 -23.96 -46.26 -14.07
C ALA A 751 -24.01 -46.40 -12.54
N GLU A 752 -22.93 -46.01 -11.85
CA GLU A 752 -22.85 -46.03 -10.39
C GLU A 752 -23.73 -44.97 -9.75
N SER A 753 -23.76 -43.76 -10.32
CA SER A 753 -24.66 -42.73 -9.83
C SER A 753 -26.13 -43.10 -10.03
N VAL A 754 -26.47 -43.76 -11.14
CA VAL A 754 -27.80 -44.33 -11.35
C VAL A 754 -28.11 -45.39 -10.29
N LEU A 755 -27.17 -46.31 -10.03
CA LEU A 755 -27.35 -47.36 -9.02
C LEU A 755 -27.51 -46.78 -7.61
N ASN A 756 -26.71 -45.78 -7.24
CA ASN A 756 -26.82 -45.07 -5.97
C ASN A 756 -28.18 -44.43 -5.79
N PHE A 757 -28.70 -43.77 -6.83
CA PHE A 757 -30.04 -43.21 -6.82
C PHE A 757 -31.12 -44.29 -6.67
N LEU A 758 -31.00 -45.42 -7.38
CA LEU A 758 -31.98 -46.51 -7.32
C LEU A 758 -31.96 -47.30 -6.00
N ASN A 759 -30.85 -47.28 -5.24
CA ASN A 759 -30.72 -47.97 -3.95
C ASN A 759 -31.62 -47.39 -2.84
N GLY A 760 -32.30 -46.27 -3.09
CA GLY A 760 -33.43 -45.80 -2.29
C GLY A 760 -33.37 -44.32 -1.93
N PRO A 761 -34.38 -43.83 -1.16
CA PRO A 761 -34.43 -42.45 -0.71
C PRO A 761 -33.16 -42.06 0.07
N GLY A 762 -32.47 -41.03 -0.39
CA GLY A 762 -31.17 -40.58 0.14
C GLY A 762 -29.99 -40.81 -0.81
N GLY A 763 -30.17 -41.59 -1.88
CA GLY A 763 -29.21 -41.71 -2.97
C GLY A 763 -29.16 -40.47 -3.87
N ASP A 764 -27.97 -40.12 -4.34
CA ASP A 764 -27.71 -39.00 -5.24
C ASP A 764 -27.53 -39.47 -6.70
N LEU A 765 -28.28 -38.83 -7.60
CA LEU A 765 -28.04 -38.89 -9.04
C LEU A 765 -27.24 -37.65 -9.48
N VAL A 766 -25.96 -37.81 -9.74
CA VAL A 766 -25.06 -36.81 -10.30
C VAL A 766 -25.01 -36.95 -11.82
N PHE A 767 -25.26 -35.86 -12.53
CA PHE A 767 -25.26 -35.85 -14.00
C PHE A 767 -24.85 -34.49 -14.56
N ARG A 768 -24.39 -34.49 -15.82
CA ARG A 768 -24.11 -33.26 -16.59
C ARG A 768 -24.67 -33.42 -17.99
N LEU A 769 -25.55 -32.51 -18.39
CA LEU A 769 -26.11 -32.52 -19.74
C LEU A 769 -25.04 -32.12 -20.78
N PRO A 770 -24.91 -32.85 -21.90
CA PRO A 770 -23.98 -32.50 -22.96
C PRO A 770 -24.44 -31.26 -23.73
N PHE A 771 -23.50 -30.51 -24.32
CA PHE A 771 -23.83 -29.35 -25.15
C PHE A 771 -24.71 -29.68 -26.35
N GLY A 772 -24.59 -30.91 -26.89
CA GLY A 772 -25.40 -31.43 -27.99
C GLY A 772 -26.73 -32.08 -27.55
N GLU A 773 -27.23 -31.83 -26.33
CA GLU A 773 -28.51 -32.37 -25.86
C GLU A 773 -29.64 -32.05 -26.84
N ALA A 774 -30.28 -33.10 -27.39
CA ALA A 774 -31.22 -32.98 -28.49
C ALA A 774 -32.40 -32.07 -28.18
N SER A 775 -32.84 -32.04 -26.91
CA SER A 775 -33.96 -31.22 -26.45
C SER A 775 -33.69 -29.73 -26.49
N PHE A 776 -32.41 -29.32 -26.55
CA PHE A 776 -32.00 -27.93 -26.66
C PHE A 776 -31.50 -27.56 -28.07
N GLN A 777 -31.64 -28.47 -29.05
CA GLN A 777 -31.21 -28.24 -30.42
C GLN A 777 -31.89 -27.00 -31.02
N GLY A 778 -31.12 -26.16 -31.72
CA GLY A 778 -31.60 -24.89 -32.27
C GLY A 778 -31.57 -23.71 -31.30
N LEU A 779 -31.25 -23.93 -30.03
CA LEU A 779 -31.16 -22.89 -29.01
C LEU A 779 -29.71 -22.71 -28.53
N ALA A 780 -29.41 -21.46 -28.18
CA ALA A 780 -28.17 -21.02 -27.56
C ALA A 780 -28.51 -20.06 -26.42
N GLN A 781 -27.51 -19.72 -25.58
CA GLN A 781 -27.71 -18.84 -24.42
C GLN A 781 -28.97 -19.19 -23.59
N ILE A 782 -29.08 -20.47 -23.23
CA ILE A 782 -30.29 -21.02 -22.61
C ILE A 782 -30.36 -20.60 -21.15
N GLN A 783 -31.54 -20.14 -20.74
CA GLN A 783 -31.85 -19.58 -19.44
C GLN A 783 -33.05 -20.32 -18.84
N LEU A 784 -32.75 -21.27 -17.95
CA LEU A 784 -33.73 -22.06 -17.22
C LEU A 784 -34.34 -21.24 -16.08
N THR A 785 -35.67 -21.27 -15.97
CA THR A 785 -36.42 -20.64 -14.88
C THR A 785 -37.21 -21.64 -14.04
N LYS A 786 -37.51 -22.83 -14.60
CA LYS A 786 -38.25 -23.87 -13.90
C LYS A 786 -37.90 -25.27 -14.36
N PHE A 787 -38.28 -26.25 -13.55
CA PHE A 787 -38.16 -27.67 -13.84
C PHE A 787 -39.36 -28.46 -13.30
N ALA A 788 -39.59 -29.63 -13.88
CA ALA A 788 -40.51 -30.65 -13.41
C ALA A 788 -39.82 -32.02 -13.54
N VAL A 789 -40.13 -32.92 -12.61
CA VAL A 789 -39.57 -34.28 -12.57
C VAL A 789 -40.71 -35.30 -12.61
N SER A 790 -40.48 -36.37 -13.38
CA SER A 790 -41.25 -37.61 -13.34
C SER A 790 -40.31 -38.80 -13.15
N LEU A 791 -40.74 -39.78 -12.35
CA LEU A 791 -40.00 -41.02 -12.06
C LEU A 791 -40.83 -42.24 -12.48
N PRO A 792 -40.82 -42.61 -13.78
CA PRO A 792 -41.60 -43.73 -14.28
C PRO A 792 -41.21 -45.04 -13.59
N GLY A 793 -42.18 -45.69 -12.96
CA GLY A 793 -41.99 -46.95 -12.24
C GLY A 793 -41.75 -46.79 -10.73
N VAL A 794 -41.87 -45.58 -10.18
CA VAL A 794 -41.82 -45.36 -8.72
C VAL A 794 -42.92 -46.16 -8.02
N GLN A 795 -42.54 -46.87 -6.95
CA GLN A 795 -43.45 -47.66 -6.12
C GLN A 795 -43.55 -47.08 -4.71
N PHE A 796 -44.59 -47.48 -3.99
CA PHE A 796 -44.85 -47.06 -2.62
C PHE A 796 -45.08 -48.29 -1.75
N ALA A 797 -44.56 -48.25 -0.52
CA ALA A 797 -44.72 -49.32 0.45
C ALA A 797 -46.21 -49.67 0.65
N PRO A 798 -46.56 -50.95 0.90
CA PRO A 798 -47.96 -51.38 1.03
C PRO A 798 -48.76 -50.64 2.10
N SER A 799 -48.11 -50.05 3.11
CA SER A 799 -48.73 -49.20 4.13
C SER A 799 -49.27 -47.87 3.59
N LEU A 800 -48.84 -47.45 2.40
CA LEU A 800 -49.26 -46.27 1.64
C LEU A 800 -50.20 -46.65 0.47
N SER A 801 -50.82 -47.83 0.55
CA SER A 801 -51.79 -48.38 -0.41
C SER A 801 -52.96 -47.43 -0.68
N SER A 802 -53.63 -47.57 -1.84
CA SER A 802 -54.76 -46.74 -2.32
C SER A 802 -55.98 -46.66 -1.40
N SER A 803 -55.99 -47.42 -0.30
CA SER A 803 -57.03 -47.40 0.73
C SER A 803 -56.64 -46.62 1.99
N SER A 804 -55.38 -46.20 2.14
CA SER A 804 -54.95 -45.36 3.27
C SER A 804 -55.14 -43.89 2.91
N SER A 805 -55.51 -43.07 3.89
CA SER A 805 -55.65 -41.62 3.76
C SER A 805 -54.30 -40.88 3.61
N GLU A 806 -53.19 -41.62 3.48
CA GLU A 806 -51.86 -41.05 3.36
C GLU A 806 -51.46 -40.88 1.89
N PRO A 807 -51.13 -39.66 1.45
CA PRO A 807 -50.92 -39.36 0.04
C PRO A 807 -49.57 -39.90 -0.48
N ARG A 808 -49.58 -40.49 -1.68
CA ARG A 808 -48.41 -41.05 -2.38
C ARG A 808 -47.54 -39.94 -2.98
N LYS A 809 -46.79 -39.27 -2.11
CA LYS A 809 -46.01 -38.08 -2.45
C LYS A 809 -44.57 -38.45 -2.75
N VAL A 810 -44.00 -37.78 -3.75
CA VAL A 810 -42.58 -37.80 -4.05
C VAL A 810 -42.05 -36.39 -3.89
N TYR A 811 -40.95 -36.26 -3.16
CA TYR A 811 -40.23 -35.01 -2.94
C TYR A 811 -38.82 -35.11 -3.52
N VAL A 812 -38.53 -34.27 -4.50
CA VAL A 812 -37.26 -34.25 -5.21
C VAL A 812 -36.51 -32.98 -4.86
N SER A 813 -35.21 -33.11 -4.60
CA SER A 813 -34.26 -32.01 -4.50
C SER A 813 -33.37 -32.03 -5.74
N LEU A 814 -33.30 -30.91 -6.45
CA LEU A 814 -32.41 -30.71 -7.59
C LEU A 814 -31.41 -29.60 -7.25
N ARG A 815 -30.12 -29.87 -7.36
CA ARG A 815 -29.03 -28.95 -7.05
C ARG A 815 -28.18 -28.70 -8.28
N CYS A 816 -27.95 -27.43 -8.61
CA CYS A 816 -26.92 -26.98 -9.53
C CYS A 816 -25.68 -26.57 -8.72
N HIS A 817 -24.51 -27.13 -9.03
CA HIS A 817 -23.26 -26.85 -8.29
C HIS A 817 -22.57 -25.55 -8.70
N GLY A 818 -23.08 -24.90 -9.75
CA GLY A 818 -22.69 -23.55 -10.14
C GLY A 818 -21.53 -23.45 -11.12
N ASP A 819 -20.98 -24.57 -11.59
CA ASP A 819 -20.17 -24.59 -12.81
C ASP A 819 -21.12 -24.46 -14.03
N CYS A 820 -21.08 -23.33 -14.70
CA CYS A 820 -22.05 -22.99 -15.75
C CYS A 820 -21.35 -22.77 -17.08
N SER A 821 -21.86 -23.39 -18.14
CA SER A 821 -21.38 -23.16 -19.51
C SER A 821 -22.50 -22.63 -20.38
N VAL A 822 -22.21 -21.60 -21.17
CA VAL A 822 -23.19 -20.92 -22.02
C VAL A 822 -22.66 -20.86 -23.45
N VAL A 823 -23.44 -21.40 -24.38
CA VAL A 823 -23.08 -21.45 -25.80
C VAL A 823 -23.45 -20.13 -26.48
N ASP A 824 -22.53 -19.57 -27.26
CA ASP A 824 -22.72 -18.32 -28.01
C ASP A 824 -23.72 -18.51 -29.17
N PRO A 825 -24.80 -17.70 -29.26
CA PRO A 825 -25.77 -17.79 -30.35
C PRO A 825 -25.19 -17.60 -31.76
N LYS A 826 -23.98 -17.02 -31.87
CA LYS A 826 -23.26 -16.81 -33.14
C LYS A 826 -22.23 -17.89 -33.46
N SER A 827 -21.79 -18.68 -32.48
CA SER A 827 -20.79 -19.73 -32.69
C SER A 827 -21.02 -20.95 -31.79
N ALA A 828 -21.21 -22.12 -32.41
CA ALA A 828 -21.38 -23.39 -31.70
C ALA A 828 -20.12 -23.81 -30.92
N THR A 829 -18.94 -23.30 -31.31
CA THR A 829 -17.65 -23.65 -30.70
C THR A 829 -17.21 -22.65 -29.63
N ASN A 830 -17.86 -21.48 -29.55
CA ASN A 830 -17.54 -20.48 -28.54
C ASN A 830 -18.40 -20.71 -27.29
N ILE A 831 -17.77 -21.26 -26.25
CA ILE A 831 -18.43 -21.60 -24.98
C ILE A 831 -17.90 -20.68 -23.90
N PHE A 832 -18.79 -19.87 -23.33
CA PHE A 832 -18.48 -19.05 -22.18
C PHE A 832 -18.64 -19.87 -20.90
N ARG A 833 -17.65 -19.83 -20.02
CA ARG A 833 -17.66 -20.53 -18.73
C ARG A 833 -17.84 -19.52 -17.61
N PHE A 834 -18.77 -19.82 -16.70
CA PHE A 834 -19.14 -19.01 -15.55
C PHE A 834 -19.19 -19.86 -14.29
N THR A 835 -19.08 -19.22 -13.12
CA THR A 835 -19.08 -19.90 -11.83
C THR A 835 -19.95 -19.13 -10.84
N HIS A 836 -20.83 -19.81 -10.09
CA HIS A 836 -21.70 -19.16 -9.11
C HIS A 836 -21.96 -20.05 -7.88
N ASN A 837 -22.54 -19.47 -6.81
CA ASN A 837 -22.95 -20.25 -5.63
C ASN A 837 -24.00 -21.31 -5.99
N PRO A 838 -24.06 -22.47 -5.32
CA PRO A 838 -25.02 -23.50 -5.70
C PRO A 838 -26.46 -23.04 -5.54
N ILE A 839 -27.30 -23.54 -6.45
CA ILE A 839 -28.74 -23.31 -6.37
C ILE A 839 -29.40 -24.65 -6.11
N MET A 840 -30.17 -24.71 -5.03
CA MET A 840 -30.99 -25.86 -4.70
C MET A 840 -32.45 -25.51 -4.89
N ALA A 841 -33.13 -26.31 -5.69
CA ALA A 841 -34.54 -26.20 -5.96
C ALA A 841 -35.23 -27.52 -5.64
N THR A 842 -36.52 -27.45 -5.31
CA THR A 842 -37.27 -28.63 -4.85
C THR A 842 -38.53 -28.78 -5.69
N TYR A 843 -38.98 -30.00 -5.90
CA TYR A 843 -40.19 -30.31 -6.66
C TYR A 843 -40.97 -31.41 -5.96
N GLN A 844 -42.28 -31.23 -5.86
CA GLN A 844 -43.16 -32.18 -5.19
C GLN A 844 -44.36 -32.51 -6.07
N TYR A 845 -44.63 -33.80 -6.21
CA TYR A 845 -45.81 -34.31 -6.90
C TYR A 845 -46.42 -35.48 -6.13
N GLU A 846 -47.68 -35.77 -6.44
CA GLU A 846 -48.43 -36.90 -5.92
C GLU A 846 -48.75 -37.86 -7.06
N VAL A 847 -48.68 -39.16 -6.81
CA VAL A 847 -49.09 -40.19 -7.76
C VAL A 847 -50.52 -40.62 -7.41
N VAL A 848 -51.49 -40.17 -8.22
CA VAL A 848 -52.92 -40.49 -8.07
C VAL A 848 -53.35 -41.50 -9.11
N LYS A 849 -54.47 -42.21 -8.88
CA LYS A 849 -55.10 -43.03 -9.93
C LYS A 849 -55.99 -42.14 -10.79
N GLY A 850 -55.69 -42.07 -12.09
CA GLY A 850 -56.53 -41.44 -13.10
C GLY A 850 -57.83 -42.21 -13.34
N ASP A 851 -58.75 -41.61 -14.08
CA ASP A 851 -60.07 -42.17 -14.38
C ASP A 851 -60.00 -43.48 -15.19
N ASP A 852 -58.89 -43.73 -15.88
CA ASP A 852 -58.59 -44.95 -16.63
C ASP A 852 -57.87 -46.03 -15.80
N GLY A 853 -57.68 -45.79 -14.50
CA GLY A 853 -56.99 -46.69 -13.56
C GLY A 853 -55.46 -46.65 -13.66
N ARG A 854 -54.88 -45.79 -14.49
CA ARG A 854 -53.43 -45.58 -14.58
C ARG A 854 -52.95 -44.62 -13.51
N ASP A 855 -51.68 -44.71 -13.17
CA ASP A 855 -51.06 -43.75 -12.25
C ASP A 855 -50.78 -42.45 -13.01
N GLU A 856 -51.28 -41.34 -12.47
CA GLU A 856 -51.09 -39.98 -12.98
C GLU A 856 -50.33 -39.14 -11.95
N GLU A 857 -49.40 -38.32 -12.44
CA GLU A 857 -48.64 -37.41 -11.60
C GLU A 857 -49.36 -36.06 -11.46
N LYS A 858 -49.69 -35.69 -10.24
CA LYS A 858 -50.31 -34.42 -9.89
C LYS A 858 -49.29 -33.51 -9.21
N TYR A 859 -48.94 -32.41 -9.86
CA TYR A 859 -48.09 -31.37 -9.27
C TYR A 859 -48.65 -30.86 -7.94
N LEU A 860 -47.79 -30.73 -6.93
CA LEU A 860 -48.16 -30.18 -5.63
C LEU A 860 -47.48 -28.83 -5.36
N ALA A 861 -46.15 -28.77 -5.48
CA ALA A 861 -45.37 -27.58 -5.14
C ALA A 861 -43.96 -27.60 -5.76
N GLY A 862 -43.32 -26.44 -5.80
CA GLY A 862 -41.92 -26.28 -6.19
C GLY A 862 -41.70 -26.13 -7.70
N GLY A 863 -40.52 -26.53 -8.18
CA GLY A 863 -40.16 -26.48 -9.59
C GLY A 863 -39.59 -25.14 -10.06
N ALA A 864 -39.56 -24.10 -9.23
CA ALA A 864 -38.90 -22.84 -9.57
C ALA A 864 -37.38 -22.97 -9.41
N LEU A 865 -36.62 -22.55 -10.43
CA LEU A 865 -35.16 -22.41 -10.38
C LEU A 865 -34.72 -20.96 -10.08
N VAL A 866 -35.67 -20.02 -10.12
CA VAL A 866 -35.45 -18.57 -9.91
C VAL A 866 -36.51 -17.98 -8.99
N ASP A 867 -36.15 -16.92 -8.25
CA ASP A 867 -37.07 -16.22 -7.36
C ASP A 867 -38.05 -15.33 -8.17
N THR A 868 -39.31 -15.77 -8.21
CA THR A 868 -40.54 -15.08 -8.70
C THR A 868 -40.41 -14.16 -9.92
N GLY A 869 -40.99 -14.59 -11.05
CA GLY A 869 -41.29 -13.77 -12.23
C GLY A 869 -40.41 -14.08 -13.45
N ASP A 870 -41.02 -14.21 -14.62
CA ASP A 870 -40.30 -14.20 -15.90
C ASP A 870 -40.05 -12.74 -16.31
N GLY A 871 -38.79 -12.34 -16.52
CA GLY A 871 -38.45 -11.01 -17.07
C GLY A 871 -37.90 -9.99 -16.04
N ASN A 872 -38.40 -8.75 -16.05
CA ASN A 872 -37.78 -7.63 -15.31
C ASN A 872 -37.95 -7.70 -13.78
N GLU A 873 -38.86 -8.53 -13.27
CA GLU A 873 -39.09 -8.72 -11.83
C GLU A 873 -38.23 -9.85 -11.21
N GLN A 874 -37.54 -10.63 -12.05
CA GLN A 874 -36.69 -11.73 -11.63
C GLN A 874 -35.52 -11.21 -10.78
N LYS A 875 -35.37 -11.72 -9.56
CA LYS A 875 -34.34 -11.27 -8.61
C LYS A 875 -33.05 -12.09 -8.65
N SER A 876 -33.11 -13.32 -9.16
CA SER A 876 -31.95 -14.21 -9.30
C SER A 876 -31.55 -14.39 -10.75
N ILE A 877 -30.35 -14.90 -11.03
CA ILE A 877 -29.94 -15.30 -12.38
C ILE A 877 -30.74 -16.51 -12.86
N SER A 878 -30.97 -16.60 -14.17
CA SER A 878 -31.42 -17.85 -14.80
C SER A 878 -30.24 -18.78 -15.01
N LEU A 879 -30.47 -20.08 -14.88
CA LEU A 879 -29.41 -21.09 -14.95
C LEU A 879 -29.20 -21.58 -16.38
N SER A 880 -27.97 -21.96 -16.72
CA SER A 880 -27.74 -22.79 -17.90
C SER A 880 -28.15 -24.24 -17.61
N PRO A 881 -28.63 -25.02 -18.60
CA PRO A 881 -28.76 -26.46 -18.46
C PRO A 881 -27.40 -27.17 -18.37
N PHE A 882 -26.34 -26.57 -18.89
CA PHE A 882 -25.02 -27.20 -19.05
C PHE A 882 -24.12 -27.04 -17.82
N CYS A 883 -24.68 -27.41 -16.67
CA CYS A 883 -24.03 -27.39 -15.37
C CYS A 883 -23.91 -28.80 -14.79
N THR A 884 -23.13 -28.96 -13.72
CA THR A 884 -23.18 -30.19 -12.91
C THR A 884 -24.40 -30.16 -12.00
N TRP A 885 -25.24 -31.19 -12.12
CA TRP A 885 -26.47 -31.34 -11.36
C TRP A 885 -26.40 -32.54 -10.42
N THR A 886 -27.01 -32.40 -9.25
CA THR A 886 -27.32 -33.52 -8.36
C THR A 886 -28.82 -33.54 -8.07
N MET A 887 -29.46 -34.66 -8.33
CA MET A 887 -30.84 -34.92 -7.95
C MET A 887 -30.89 -35.96 -6.84
N SER A 888 -31.69 -35.71 -5.80
CA SER A 888 -31.88 -36.66 -4.70
C SER A 888 -33.31 -36.67 -4.18
N LEU A 889 -33.69 -37.77 -3.54
CA LEU A 889 -34.96 -37.91 -2.83
C LEU A 889 -34.67 -37.95 -1.32
N PRO A 890 -34.73 -36.81 -0.60
CA PRO A 890 -34.46 -36.77 0.82
C PRO A 890 -35.28 -37.79 1.60
N ALA A 891 -34.62 -38.72 2.30
CA ALA A 891 -35.27 -39.85 2.98
C ALA A 891 -36.38 -39.41 3.95
N LYS A 892 -36.17 -38.29 4.65
CA LYS A 892 -37.14 -37.72 5.60
C LYS A 892 -38.49 -37.34 4.98
N PHE A 893 -38.53 -37.08 3.67
CA PHE A 893 -39.72 -36.65 2.94
C PHE A 893 -40.27 -37.71 1.98
N ASN A 894 -39.54 -38.81 1.79
CA ASN A 894 -39.87 -39.88 0.85
C ASN A 894 -39.98 -41.24 1.58
N VAL A 895 -40.54 -41.21 2.80
CA VAL A 895 -40.71 -42.43 3.60
C VAL A 895 -41.63 -43.40 2.86
N GLY A 896 -41.15 -44.62 2.64
CA GLY A 896 -41.91 -45.66 1.93
C GLY A 896 -41.92 -45.52 0.41
N VAL A 897 -41.13 -44.62 -0.18
CA VAL A 897 -40.88 -44.59 -1.64
C VAL A 897 -39.86 -45.68 -2.00
N ASP A 898 -40.17 -46.47 -3.01
CA ASP A 898 -39.29 -47.48 -3.60
C ASP A 898 -38.95 -47.10 -5.05
N LEU A 899 -37.64 -47.07 -5.33
CA LEU A 899 -37.07 -46.71 -6.63
C LEU A 899 -36.60 -47.93 -7.44
N SER A 900 -36.74 -49.15 -6.91
CA SER A 900 -36.19 -50.37 -7.53
C SER A 900 -36.71 -50.67 -8.93
N GLN A 901 -37.90 -50.16 -9.28
CA GLN A 901 -38.54 -50.31 -10.59
C GLN A 901 -38.49 -49.04 -11.44
N VAL A 902 -37.81 -47.99 -10.97
CA VAL A 902 -37.61 -46.76 -11.76
C VAL A 902 -36.66 -47.06 -12.91
N SER A 903 -37.16 -46.86 -14.12
CA SER A 903 -36.43 -47.20 -15.36
C SER A 903 -35.74 -46.00 -16.00
N ASP A 904 -36.17 -44.78 -15.66
CA ASP A 904 -35.61 -43.53 -16.17
C ASP A 904 -35.92 -42.38 -15.20
N VAL A 905 -35.23 -41.26 -15.38
CA VAL A 905 -35.59 -39.97 -14.80
C VAL A 905 -35.98 -39.06 -15.95
N ILE A 906 -37.17 -38.48 -15.89
CA ILE A 906 -37.64 -37.53 -16.90
C ILE A 906 -37.61 -36.15 -16.27
N LEU A 907 -36.69 -35.30 -16.76
CA LEU A 907 -36.51 -33.93 -16.27
C LEU A 907 -36.92 -32.96 -17.35
N SER A 908 -38.04 -32.26 -17.13
CA SER A 908 -38.57 -31.25 -18.03
C SER A 908 -38.18 -29.85 -17.57
N PHE A 909 -37.55 -29.06 -18.44
CA PHE A 909 -37.19 -27.69 -18.15
C PHE A 909 -38.10 -26.67 -18.84
N GLY A 910 -38.32 -25.54 -18.17
CA GLY A 910 -38.94 -24.35 -18.75
C GLY A 910 -38.03 -23.14 -18.59
N GLY A 911 -38.10 -22.21 -19.54
CA GLY A 911 -37.22 -21.07 -19.60
C GLY A 911 -37.27 -20.38 -20.96
N LYS A 912 -36.14 -19.80 -21.35
CA LYS A 912 -35.97 -19.10 -22.63
C LYS A 912 -34.58 -19.30 -23.20
N GLY A 913 -34.43 -19.15 -24.51
CA GLY A 913 -33.13 -19.23 -25.20
C GLY A 913 -33.12 -18.42 -26.48
N LEU A 914 -31.95 -18.13 -27.02
CA LEU A 914 -31.81 -17.46 -28.31
C LEU A 914 -31.74 -18.50 -29.44
N PRO A 915 -32.34 -18.23 -30.61
CA PRO A 915 -32.11 -19.03 -31.80
C PRO A 915 -30.62 -19.11 -32.15
N ALA A 916 -30.11 -20.33 -32.31
CA ALA A 916 -28.76 -20.57 -32.80
C ALA A 916 -28.69 -20.27 -34.30
N SER A 917 -27.69 -19.49 -34.73
CA SER A 917 -27.52 -19.08 -36.13
C SER A 917 -26.50 -19.93 -36.91
N TRP A 918 -26.11 -21.08 -36.37
CA TRP A 918 -25.02 -21.91 -36.88
C TRP A 918 -25.43 -22.75 -38.10
N THR A 919 -24.44 -23.15 -38.91
CA THR A 919 -24.67 -24.02 -40.07
C THR A 919 -24.79 -25.49 -39.68
N LYS A 920 -25.32 -26.34 -40.57
CA LYS A 920 -25.49 -27.79 -40.32
C LYS A 920 -24.16 -28.52 -40.05
N TYR A 921 -23.02 -27.97 -40.50
CA TYR A 921 -21.68 -28.50 -40.25
C TYR A 921 -21.21 -28.22 -38.80
N ASP A 922 -21.60 -27.07 -38.24
CA ASP A 922 -21.23 -26.68 -36.87
C ASP A 922 -21.92 -27.57 -35.82
N TYR A 923 -23.12 -28.05 -36.12
CA TYR A 923 -23.84 -29.03 -35.27
C TYR A 923 -23.12 -30.37 -35.14
N HIS A 924 -22.43 -30.83 -36.19
CA HIS A 924 -21.66 -32.07 -36.11
C HIS A 924 -20.43 -31.92 -35.23
N ALA A 925 -19.75 -30.76 -35.26
CA ALA A 925 -18.62 -30.47 -34.38
C ALA A 925 -18.99 -30.35 -32.89
N MET A 926 -20.28 -30.15 -32.58
CA MET A 926 -20.82 -30.05 -31.22
C MET A 926 -21.28 -31.41 -30.66
N MET A 927 -21.61 -32.37 -31.55
CA MET A 927 -21.99 -33.74 -31.22
C MET A 927 -20.79 -34.70 -31.15
N ILE A 928 -19.67 -34.33 -31.76
CA ILE A 928 -18.36 -34.97 -31.67
C ILE A 928 -17.63 -34.39 -30.46
#